data_AF-C6BMJ3-F1
#
_entry.id   AF-C6BMJ3-F1
#
_cell.length_a   1.000
_cell.length_b   1.000
_cell.length_c   1.000
_cell.angle_alpha   90.00
_cell.angle_beta   90.00
_cell.angle_gamma   90.00
#
_symmetry.space_group_name_H-M   'P 1'
#
loop_
_entity.id
_entity.type
_entity.pdbx_description
1 polymer ?
#
loop_
_entity_poly.entity_id
_entity_poly.type
_entity_poly.pdbx_seq_one_letter_code
_entity_poly.pdbx_strand_id
1 'polypeptide(L)'
;MPETKSPKPATSRKTTAALKAAKPPGSKAKSATKPTAMPSERPPAATQPPYAPAICYVHPLQLGRLDRWDGVLDRIASLGFDHVLMAPPFAVGAAGNVFVTRDHAQLHAALGGGPADAALATLAEGCRARGLTLQLDLVIDRVAIDAPLRADHPDWFASHAEDGDALDPRLPPSHLEVASFRHDDPRCADAILMWWTQQLRAWAALGIGGFRCEAPARLPAARWRTLIADVRKDVGVIRFLAWTPGMDGAAVDALAGAGFDATFSSLRWWDFRAGWMVEEHARLAAVAPPIAAVEAPFGTRYGQAFGDAMIRERAYRRLLHVADTLDAGWLMPLGFERGALLPMLAERGDPSDQQWIDAHAAFDLSDAVRDVNATIRAARETNTVAPHAELRMLTGPDAPATALLRADGPDLRAGDAATLTVINPDLYMGVSVHADHFLPGVAGGFTRGVALDLLTEPVGSCDDTLRARARPLAEIDLLPGDVQVWRVFRNAPVRTPAAVKPAKSLRTKAGEAKEPVNAAIASPRIGIEQVQPSVEDGRFAVKRLVGDDIIVEADVLMDGHDKLAVHLLWRAQDEDTWQHVPMMPLGNDRWRGAFRPERLGRHVYAVAAWRDAFGTYRSELEKKHTAGVEVTLELEEGARLVALAAEHAPNDAPVDALHKLARLLAEADQAHRLKLLLDPVTEHVMAQASHYRPFYVESVAYPLDVERAGAAFASWYKLFPRSASDDEQRHGTFDDVIRRLGAIRGMGFDVLYFPPIHPIGRTNRKGRNNSLRAEPDDPGSPYAIGATEGGHDAIHPQLGTLEDFRRLMRAAREKGLELALDFAIQCSPDHPWLREHPGWFAWRPDGSIKYAENPPKKYEDIVNVDFYADDAKPGLWTALRDVVMFWADEGVRLFRVDNPHTKPLPFWEWMIGEVRARYPDTVFLSEAFTRPKVMYRLAKVGFSQSYTYFTWRHTKQEFIDYLTELTRTPVREYFRPHFFVNTPDINPVFLQTSGRPGFLIRAALAATLSGLWGVYNGFELCEGAAVPGKEEYLDSEKYQLRAWDHNRPGNIVKEIALLNRIRRANPALHSHLGVTFQPASGDRILFFSKSTPPVLPAQLETSQAEPANALSPDRFGDNTVFVAINLDPHHAHESDIELPLWQWGLPDHGALMAENLVNGQRTVWRGKWQHIRLEPEHPFAIWRVRPALPSEEQPS
;
A
#
# COMPACT_ATOMS: atom_id res chain seq x y z
N MET A 1 -12.63 -6.36 71.08
CA MET A 1 -11.60 -6.06 72.11
C MET A 1 -10.30 -6.73 71.69
N PRO A 2 -9.09 -6.23 72.03
CA PRO A 2 -8.71 -4.91 72.55
C PRO A 2 -7.94 -4.08 71.47
N GLU A 3 -7.21 -3.00 71.79
CA GLU A 3 -7.76 -1.68 72.15
C GLU A 3 -6.74 -0.52 71.95
N THR A 4 -7.24 0.72 71.80
CA THR A 4 -6.51 2.01 72.01
C THR A 4 -5.38 2.41 71.03
N LYS A 5 -4.90 3.68 70.93
CA LYS A 5 -5.17 4.95 71.68
C LYS A 5 -4.99 6.22 70.80
N SER A 6 -5.51 7.37 71.26
CA SER A 6 -5.36 8.75 70.68
C SER A 6 -4.10 9.48 71.25
N PRO A 7 -3.72 10.76 70.90
CA PRO A 7 -4.49 12.04 70.87
C PRO A 7 -4.40 12.86 69.53
N LYS A 8 -5.27 13.82 69.12
CA LYS A 8 -5.81 15.12 69.66
C LYS A 8 -4.84 16.34 69.54
N PRO A 9 -5.26 17.64 69.50
CA PRO A 9 -6.63 18.24 69.43
C PRO A 9 -6.86 19.57 68.59
N ALA A 10 -8.14 19.93 68.35
CA ALA A 10 -8.74 21.31 68.34
C ALA A 10 -8.34 22.37 67.25
N THR A 11 -9.10 23.45 66.93
CA THR A 11 -10.36 24.02 67.50
C THR A 11 -11.25 24.76 66.46
N SER A 12 -12.59 24.63 66.63
CA SER A 12 -13.76 25.55 66.45
C SER A 12 -13.61 27.03 65.98
N ARG A 13 -14.62 27.76 65.43
CA ARG A 13 -16.09 27.93 65.72
C ARG A 13 -16.84 28.47 64.45
N LYS A 14 -18.09 28.11 64.12
CA LYS A 14 -19.43 28.74 64.47
C LYS A 14 -19.62 30.24 64.09
N THR A 15 -20.76 30.78 63.61
CA THR A 15 -22.12 30.29 63.15
C THR A 15 -22.96 31.46 62.54
N THR A 16 -24.12 31.16 61.91
CA THR A 16 -25.37 32.01 61.82
C THR A 16 -25.34 33.30 60.95
N ALA A 17 -26.44 33.83 60.38
CA ALA A 17 -27.88 33.45 60.31
C ALA A 17 -28.55 33.98 59.00
N ALA A 18 -29.87 33.80 58.81
CA ALA A 18 -30.62 34.18 57.60
C ALA A 18 -32.00 34.84 57.88
N LEU A 19 -32.50 35.66 56.95
CA LEU A 19 -33.90 36.12 56.72
C LEU A 19 -33.93 36.77 55.30
N LYS A 20 -34.84 36.56 54.32
CA LYS A 20 -36.31 36.34 54.16
C LYS A 20 -37.18 37.61 53.88
N ALA A 21 -37.45 37.79 52.57
CA ALA A 21 -38.74 38.10 51.92
C ALA A 21 -39.40 39.51 51.94
N ALA A 22 -39.75 40.02 50.74
CA ALA A 22 -40.89 40.89 50.44
C ALA A 22 -41.28 40.82 48.93
N LYS A 23 -42.53 41.16 48.56
CA LYS A 23 -43.15 41.17 47.20
C LYS A 23 -44.57 41.78 47.28
N PRO A 24 -45.33 42.02 46.19
CA PRO A 24 -44.99 42.23 44.78
C PRO A 24 -45.08 43.76 44.52
N PRO A 25 -45.93 44.39 43.66
CA PRO A 25 -46.60 44.01 42.37
C PRO A 25 -45.62 43.61 41.24
N GLY A 26 -45.92 43.56 39.92
CA GLY A 26 -47.16 43.74 39.12
C GLY A 26 -47.35 45.14 38.51
N SER A 27 -47.81 45.37 37.27
CA SER A 27 -48.03 44.56 36.05
C SER A 27 -48.00 45.56 34.85
N LYS A 28 -47.88 45.24 33.56
CA LYS A 28 -48.25 44.05 32.74
C LYS A 28 -46.99 43.61 31.92
N ALA A 29 -46.98 42.86 30.80
CA ALA A 29 -48.03 42.39 29.90
C ALA A 29 -47.70 41.02 29.24
N LYS A 30 -48.04 40.86 27.95
CA LYS A 30 -48.04 39.63 27.12
C LYS A 30 -46.74 39.53 26.29
N SER A 31 -46.01 38.41 26.19
CA SER A 31 -46.35 37.06 25.68
C SER A 31 -46.41 36.97 24.14
N ALA A 32 -45.88 35.96 23.44
CA ALA A 32 -44.89 34.89 23.75
C ALA A 32 -44.61 34.07 22.45
N THR A 33 -43.43 33.45 22.30
CA THR A 33 -43.15 32.50 21.18
C THR A 33 -42.19 31.39 21.58
N LYS A 34 -42.35 30.20 20.98
CA LYS A 34 -41.51 29.01 21.17
C LYS A 34 -40.37 28.97 20.12
N PRO A 35 -39.29 28.20 20.34
CA PRO A 35 -38.47 27.66 19.25
C PRO A 35 -39.35 26.80 18.32
N THR A 36 -39.06 26.82 17.03
CA THR A 36 -39.83 26.11 16.00
C THR A 36 -39.67 24.60 16.11
N ALA A 37 -40.77 23.86 16.00
CA ALA A 37 -40.69 22.45 15.63
C ALA A 37 -40.34 22.33 14.14
N MET A 38 -39.58 21.32 13.76
CA MET A 38 -39.56 20.82 12.38
C MET A 38 -40.99 20.48 11.96
N PRO A 39 -41.38 20.69 10.69
CA PRO A 39 -42.73 20.36 10.25
C PRO A 39 -42.98 18.86 10.46
N SER A 40 -44.12 18.51 11.04
CA SER A 40 -44.61 17.14 11.00
C SER A 40 -44.76 16.74 9.55
N GLU A 41 -44.08 15.67 9.13
CA GLU A 41 -44.32 15.08 7.83
C GLU A 41 -45.81 14.79 7.67
N ARG A 42 -46.36 15.13 6.51
CA ARG A 42 -47.67 14.60 6.13
C ARG A 42 -47.54 13.08 6.11
N PRO A 43 -48.57 12.30 6.49
CA PRO A 43 -48.58 10.89 6.13
C PRO A 43 -48.30 10.81 4.62
N PRO A 44 -47.36 9.96 4.16
CA PRO A 44 -46.91 10.00 2.77
C PRO A 44 -48.13 9.83 1.86
N ALA A 45 -48.34 10.81 0.98
CA ALA A 45 -49.36 10.69 -0.05
C ALA A 45 -49.02 9.42 -0.85
N ALA A 46 -49.97 8.49 -0.95
CA ALA A 46 -49.74 7.16 -1.48
C ALA A 46 -48.97 7.25 -2.80
N THR A 47 -47.71 6.82 -2.76
CA THR A 47 -46.81 6.87 -3.92
C THR A 47 -47.44 6.06 -5.02
N GLN A 48 -47.66 6.66 -6.19
CA GLN A 48 -48.09 5.88 -7.35
C GLN A 48 -47.07 4.76 -7.58
N PRO A 49 -47.51 3.51 -7.85
CA PRO A 49 -46.59 2.43 -8.11
C PRO A 49 -45.70 2.80 -9.31
N PRO A 50 -44.43 2.40 -9.31
CA PRO A 50 -43.49 2.76 -10.37
C PRO A 50 -44.00 2.29 -11.73
N TYR A 51 -43.75 3.10 -12.76
CA TYR A 51 -44.20 2.78 -14.12
C TYR A 51 -43.36 1.63 -14.68
N ALA A 52 -43.97 0.45 -14.66
CA ALA A 52 -43.38 -0.85 -15.01
C ALA A 52 -44.21 -1.50 -16.13
N PRO A 53 -44.01 -1.13 -17.40
CA PRO A 53 -44.83 -1.59 -18.52
C PRO A 53 -44.32 -2.87 -19.17
N ALA A 54 -45.23 -3.62 -19.79
CA ALA A 54 -44.93 -4.65 -20.78
C ALA A 54 -45.33 -4.13 -22.16
N ILE A 55 -44.35 -3.74 -22.98
CA ILE A 55 -44.56 -3.10 -24.28
C ILE A 55 -44.32 -4.09 -25.43
N CYS A 56 -45.35 -4.37 -26.23
CA CYS A 56 -45.15 -4.98 -27.54
C CYS A 56 -44.98 -3.87 -28.59
N TYR A 57 -43.94 -3.97 -29.42
CA TYR A 57 -43.66 -3.01 -30.48
C TYR A 57 -44.06 -3.54 -31.87
N VAL A 58 -44.77 -2.73 -32.67
CA VAL A 58 -45.24 -3.09 -34.02
C VAL A 58 -44.90 -2.04 -35.08
N HIS A 59 -44.55 -2.50 -36.29
CA HIS A 59 -44.38 -1.62 -37.45
C HIS A 59 -45.71 -1.54 -38.24
N PRO A 60 -46.36 -0.36 -38.35
CA PRO A 60 -47.69 -0.24 -38.96
C PRO A 60 -47.75 -0.74 -40.42
N LEU A 61 -46.75 -0.45 -41.25
CA LEU A 61 -46.78 -0.85 -42.67
C LEU A 61 -46.67 -2.38 -42.85
N GLN A 62 -46.01 -3.06 -41.91
CA GLN A 62 -45.88 -4.52 -41.87
C GLN A 62 -47.16 -5.23 -41.40
N LEU A 63 -48.06 -4.53 -40.71
CA LEU A 63 -49.42 -5.02 -40.40
C LEU A 63 -50.44 -4.62 -41.49
N GLY A 64 -50.14 -3.57 -42.27
CA GLY A 64 -51.00 -3.07 -43.33
C GLY A 64 -52.22 -2.31 -42.79
N ARG A 65 -53.32 -2.33 -43.56
CA ARG A 65 -54.53 -1.55 -43.27
C ARG A 65 -55.06 -1.75 -41.84
N LEU A 66 -55.42 -0.64 -41.20
CA LEU A 66 -55.90 -0.64 -39.81
C LEU A 66 -57.18 -1.48 -39.60
N ASP A 67 -57.99 -1.65 -40.65
CA ASP A 67 -59.22 -2.46 -40.65
C ASP A 67 -58.99 -3.99 -40.53
N ARG A 68 -57.75 -4.43 -40.27
CA ARG A 68 -57.35 -5.83 -40.07
C ARG A 68 -56.63 -6.10 -38.75
N TRP A 69 -56.42 -5.08 -37.91
CA TRP A 69 -55.52 -5.19 -36.76
C TRP A 69 -56.09 -5.94 -35.56
N ASP A 70 -57.41 -6.15 -35.48
CA ASP A 70 -58.09 -6.82 -34.36
C ASP A 70 -57.38 -8.10 -33.89
N GLY A 71 -57.16 -9.06 -34.80
CA GLY A 71 -56.51 -10.34 -34.47
C GLY A 71 -55.03 -10.22 -34.06
N VAL A 72 -54.36 -9.12 -34.40
CA VAL A 72 -52.99 -8.82 -33.93
C VAL A 72 -53.05 -8.27 -32.51
N LEU A 73 -54.01 -7.40 -32.19
CA LEU A 73 -54.24 -6.91 -30.84
C LEU A 73 -54.67 -8.04 -29.89
N ASP A 74 -55.50 -8.99 -30.37
CA ASP A 74 -55.86 -10.20 -29.61
C ASP A 74 -54.65 -11.11 -29.32
N ARG A 75 -53.70 -11.24 -30.27
CA ARG A 75 -52.41 -11.93 -30.04
C ARG A 75 -51.57 -11.23 -28.98
N ILE A 76 -51.42 -9.91 -29.06
CA ILE A 76 -50.61 -9.13 -28.11
C ILE A 76 -51.20 -9.21 -26.69
N ALA A 77 -52.53 -9.08 -26.53
CA ALA A 77 -53.20 -9.20 -25.24
C ALA A 77 -53.08 -10.62 -24.66
N SER A 78 -53.17 -11.67 -25.49
CA SER A 78 -53.04 -13.07 -25.03
C SER A 78 -51.61 -13.47 -24.65
N LEU A 79 -50.59 -12.75 -25.12
CA LEU A 79 -49.21 -12.82 -24.63
C LEU A 79 -48.98 -12.07 -23.30
N GLY A 80 -49.99 -11.35 -22.78
CA GLY A 80 -49.96 -10.73 -21.45
C GLY A 80 -49.40 -9.31 -21.38
N PHE A 81 -49.05 -8.69 -22.53
CA PHE A 81 -48.64 -7.29 -22.61
C PHE A 81 -49.76 -6.34 -22.19
N ASP A 82 -49.41 -5.14 -21.71
CA ASP A 82 -50.36 -4.07 -21.36
C ASP A 82 -50.18 -2.78 -22.19
N HIS A 83 -49.16 -2.72 -23.05
CA HIS A 83 -48.91 -1.60 -23.97
C HIS A 83 -48.63 -2.07 -25.41
N VAL A 84 -49.10 -1.30 -26.38
CA VAL A 84 -48.73 -1.39 -27.80
C VAL A 84 -48.04 -0.08 -28.18
N LEU A 85 -46.79 -0.16 -28.63
CA LEU A 85 -46.05 0.97 -29.17
C LEU A 85 -45.83 0.78 -30.68
N MET A 86 -45.97 1.84 -31.47
CA MET A 86 -45.85 1.77 -32.92
C MET A 86 -45.16 2.97 -33.55
N ALA A 87 -44.52 2.73 -34.70
CA ALA A 87 -43.90 3.78 -35.52
C ALA A 87 -44.94 4.80 -36.02
N PRO A 88 -44.53 6.01 -36.46
CA PRO A 88 -45.47 7.04 -36.88
C PRO A 88 -46.35 6.57 -38.06
N PRO A 89 -47.70 6.66 -37.97
CA PRO A 89 -48.61 6.18 -39.01
C PRO A 89 -48.91 7.22 -40.11
N PHE A 90 -48.19 8.34 -40.13
CA PHE A 90 -48.52 9.53 -40.92
C PHE A 90 -48.04 9.45 -42.38
N ALA A 91 -48.47 10.40 -43.21
CA ALA A 91 -47.95 10.57 -44.56
C ALA A 91 -46.47 10.98 -44.54
N VAL A 92 -45.65 10.36 -45.39
CA VAL A 92 -44.17 10.47 -45.42
C VAL A 92 -43.65 11.21 -46.65
N GLY A 93 -42.36 11.57 -46.62
CA GLY A 93 -41.62 12.11 -47.76
C GLY A 93 -41.30 11.08 -48.87
N ALA A 94 -40.59 11.50 -49.90
CA ALA A 94 -40.35 10.71 -51.12
C ALA A 94 -39.63 9.36 -50.87
N ALA A 95 -38.64 9.31 -49.97
CA ALA A 95 -37.96 8.07 -49.59
C ALA A 95 -38.81 7.06 -48.76
N GLY A 96 -40.06 7.37 -48.40
CA GLY A 96 -40.97 6.41 -47.75
C GLY A 96 -40.71 6.11 -46.27
N ASN A 97 -39.68 6.70 -45.66
CA ASN A 97 -39.30 6.41 -44.26
C ASN A 97 -40.34 6.92 -43.24
N VAL A 98 -40.87 6.03 -42.39
CA VAL A 98 -41.92 6.36 -41.40
C VAL A 98 -41.51 7.40 -40.34
N PHE A 99 -40.22 7.57 -40.07
CA PHE A 99 -39.69 8.60 -39.17
C PHE A 99 -39.44 9.96 -39.87
N VAL A 100 -39.79 10.07 -41.16
CA VAL A 100 -39.72 11.31 -41.94
C VAL A 100 -41.15 11.71 -42.37
N THR A 101 -41.93 12.12 -41.36
CA THR A 101 -43.31 12.56 -41.57
C THR A 101 -43.35 13.86 -42.38
N ARG A 102 -44.19 13.86 -43.42
CA ARG A 102 -44.48 15.00 -44.30
C ARG A 102 -45.72 15.76 -43.86
N ASP A 103 -46.78 15.05 -43.46
CA ASP A 103 -48.01 15.65 -42.96
C ASP A 103 -48.60 14.84 -41.80
N HIS A 104 -48.62 15.45 -40.62
CA HIS A 104 -49.13 14.90 -39.37
C HIS A 104 -50.67 14.82 -39.31
N ALA A 105 -51.39 15.48 -40.24
CA ALA A 105 -52.85 15.43 -40.34
C ALA A 105 -53.35 14.30 -41.27
N GLN A 106 -52.46 13.68 -42.05
CA GLN A 106 -52.81 12.61 -43.01
C GLN A 106 -52.21 11.27 -42.59
N LEU A 107 -53.00 10.21 -42.72
CA LEU A 107 -52.59 8.82 -42.53
C LEU A 107 -51.81 8.32 -43.75
N HIS A 108 -50.82 7.45 -43.53
CA HIS A 108 -50.07 6.80 -44.59
C HIS A 108 -51.01 6.01 -45.55
N ALA A 109 -50.79 6.15 -46.86
CA ALA A 109 -51.69 5.60 -47.88
C ALA A 109 -51.89 4.06 -47.75
N ALA A 110 -50.83 3.32 -47.43
CA ALA A 110 -50.90 1.87 -47.24
C ALA A 110 -51.76 1.41 -46.03
N LEU A 111 -51.99 2.29 -45.06
CA LEU A 111 -52.83 2.02 -43.88
C LEU A 111 -54.33 2.29 -44.16
N GLY A 112 -54.62 3.06 -45.20
CA GLY A 112 -55.98 3.47 -45.60
C GLY A 112 -56.03 4.86 -46.22
N GLY A 113 -55.10 5.75 -45.87
CA GLY A 113 -55.10 7.17 -46.24
C GLY A 113 -56.20 7.99 -45.55
N GLY A 114 -56.23 9.29 -45.82
CA GLY A 114 -57.20 10.24 -45.26
C GLY A 114 -56.80 10.82 -43.90
N PRO A 115 -57.72 11.51 -43.20
CA PRO A 115 -57.44 12.17 -41.92
C PRO A 115 -56.92 11.20 -40.84
N ALA A 116 -55.81 11.58 -40.19
CA ALA A 116 -55.15 10.74 -39.20
C ALA A 116 -55.90 10.68 -37.85
N ASP A 117 -56.72 11.68 -37.53
CA ASP A 117 -57.42 11.82 -36.25
C ASP A 117 -58.45 10.70 -36.01
N ALA A 118 -59.34 10.45 -36.97
CA ALA A 118 -60.33 9.38 -36.90
C ALA A 118 -59.67 7.99 -36.86
N ALA A 119 -58.55 7.81 -37.55
CA ALA A 119 -57.78 6.57 -37.57
C ALA A 119 -57.11 6.29 -36.20
N LEU A 120 -56.45 7.29 -35.61
CA LEU A 120 -55.83 7.19 -34.29
C LEU A 120 -56.86 6.91 -33.18
N ALA A 121 -58.00 7.60 -33.18
CA ALA A 121 -59.08 7.36 -32.22
C ALA A 121 -59.64 5.93 -32.29
N THR A 122 -59.86 5.43 -33.52
CA THR A 122 -60.34 4.06 -33.75
C THR A 122 -59.35 3.02 -33.22
N LEU A 123 -58.06 3.21 -33.47
CA LEU A 123 -57.01 2.29 -33.00
C LEU A 123 -56.83 2.34 -31.48
N ALA A 124 -56.91 3.53 -30.87
CA ALA A 124 -56.84 3.69 -29.42
C ALA A 124 -58.01 3.01 -28.70
N GLU A 125 -59.23 3.06 -29.26
CA GLU A 125 -60.39 2.32 -28.75
C GLU A 125 -60.19 0.81 -28.89
N GLY A 126 -59.74 0.34 -30.06
CA GLY A 126 -59.49 -1.09 -30.32
C GLY A 126 -58.42 -1.72 -29.43
N CYS A 127 -57.45 -0.93 -28.96
CA CYS A 127 -56.49 -1.32 -27.93
C CYS A 127 -57.14 -1.34 -26.54
N ARG A 128 -57.84 -0.27 -26.16
CA ARG A 128 -58.44 -0.11 -24.82
C ARG A 128 -59.49 -1.18 -24.51
N ALA A 129 -60.26 -1.58 -25.51
CA ALA A 129 -61.24 -2.69 -25.43
C ALA A 129 -60.60 -4.04 -25.04
N ARG A 130 -59.28 -4.18 -25.20
CA ARG A 130 -58.48 -5.37 -24.88
C ARG A 130 -57.57 -5.17 -23.66
N GLY A 131 -57.70 -4.04 -22.96
CA GLY A 131 -56.83 -3.67 -21.84
C GLY A 131 -55.44 -3.16 -22.25
N LEU A 132 -55.20 -2.91 -23.54
CA LEU A 132 -53.92 -2.42 -24.08
C LEU A 132 -53.91 -0.89 -24.15
N THR A 133 -52.79 -0.29 -23.74
CA THR A 133 -52.54 1.15 -23.90
C THR A 133 -51.76 1.42 -25.19
N LEU A 134 -52.34 2.22 -26.10
CA LEU A 134 -51.68 2.60 -27.35
C LEU A 134 -50.70 3.76 -27.14
N GLN A 135 -49.49 3.62 -27.67
CA GLN A 135 -48.41 4.61 -27.66
C GLN A 135 -47.83 4.79 -29.07
N LEU A 136 -47.27 5.97 -29.36
CA LEU A 136 -46.66 6.29 -30.66
C LEU A 136 -45.19 6.70 -30.51
N ASP A 137 -44.37 6.39 -31.50
CA ASP A 137 -43.05 7.03 -31.64
C ASP A 137 -43.21 8.50 -32.06
N LEU A 138 -42.39 9.38 -31.48
CA LEU A 138 -42.42 10.84 -31.66
C LEU A 138 -41.06 11.35 -32.15
N VAL A 139 -41.02 11.86 -33.38
CA VAL A 139 -39.86 12.54 -33.97
C VAL A 139 -40.04 14.05 -33.83
N ILE A 140 -39.34 14.66 -32.88
CA ILE A 140 -39.53 16.08 -32.50
C ILE A 140 -38.57 17.05 -33.21
N ASP A 141 -37.50 16.53 -33.82
CA ASP A 141 -36.36 17.33 -34.33
C ASP A 141 -36.41 17.61 -35.84
N ARG A 142 -37.27 16.93 -36.61
CA ARG A 142 -37.31 17.03 -38.08
C ARG A 142 -38.65 16.64 -38.71
N VAL A 143 -38.87 17.11 -39.94
CA VAL A 143 -39.96 16.70 -40.85
C VAL A 143 -39.39 16.42 -42.27
N ALA A 144 -40.20 15.94 -43.20
CA ALA A 144 -39.80 15.82 -44.60
C ALA A 144 -39.49 17.19 -45.24
N ILE A 145 -38.53 17.24 -46.17
CA ILE A 145 -38.12 18.47 -46.85
C ILE A 145 -39.24 19.10 -47.71
N ASP A 146 -40.26 18.32 -48.07
CA ASP A 146 -41.49 18.70 -48.80
C ASP A 146 -42.76 18.75 -47.92
N ALA A 147 -42.59 18.84 -46.60
CA ALA A 147 -43.68 19.02 -45.63
C ALA A 147 -44.35 20.42 -45.78
N PRO A 148 -45.69 20.52 -45.80
CA PRO A 148 -46.40 21.82 -45.86
C PRO A 148 -45.98 22.78 -44.73
N LEU A 149 -45.76 22.24 -43.53
CA LEU A 149 -45.31 22.98 -42.35
C LEU A 149 -44.03 23.82 -42.59
N ARG A 150 -43.15 23.39 -43.50
CA ARG A 150 -41.93 24.11 -43.88
C ARG A 150 -42.21 25.27 -44.83
N ALA A 151 -43.26 25.20 -45.64
CA ALA A 151 -43.72 26.32 -46.47
C ALA A 151 -44.47 27.37 -45.64
N ASP A 152 -45.23 26.93 -44.62
CA ASP A 152 -45.96 27.81 -43.71
C ASP A 152 -45.03 28.52 -42.69
N HIS A 153 -43.99 27.83 -42.20
CA HIS A 153 -43.05 28.34 -41.20
C HIS A 153 -41.57 28.11 -41.59
N PRO A 154 -41.06 28.74 -42.66
CA PRO A 154 -39.70 28.51 -43.17
C PRO A 154 -38.59 28.94 -42.20
N ASP A 155 -38.87 29.86 -41.27
CA ASP A 155 -37.93 30.34 -40.24
C ASP A 155 -37.70 29.34 -39.08
N TRP A 156 -38.57 28.33 -38.97
CA TRP A 156 -38.45 27.26 -37.96
C TRP A 156 -37.44 26.18 -38.34
N PHE A 157 -36.95 26.15 -39.59
CA PHE A 157 -36.13 25.05 -40.12
C PHE A 157 -34.73 25.50 -40.56
N ALA A 158 -33.73 24.64 -40.36
CA ALA A 158 -32.35 24.91 -40.76
C ALA A 158 -32.17 24.92 -42.29
N SER A 159 -31.47 25.92 -42.80
CA SER A 159 -31.15 26.05 -44.23
C SER A 159 -29.87 25.30 -44.60
N HIS A 160 -29.90 23.96 -44.53
CA HIS A 160 -28.79 23.11 -45.00
C HIS A 160 -28.68 23.12 -46.52
N ALA A 161 -28.09 24.21 -47.03
CA ALA A 161 -27.61 24.40 -48.40
C ALA A 161 -26.38 25.33 -48.45
N GLU A 162 -26.15 26.15 -47.42
CA GLU A 162 -25.09 27.17 -47.36
C GLU A 162 -24.26 27.03 -46.07
N ASP A 163 -23.43 25.99 -45.97
CA ASP A 163 -22.07 26.05 -45.38
C ASP A 163 -21.38 24.66 -45.38
N GLY A 164 -20.44 24.46 -46.30
CA GLY A 164 -19.29 23.54 -46.17
C GLY A 164 -19.50 22.02 -46.16
N ASP A 165 -20.59 21.49 -45.58
CA ASP A 165 -20.82 20.05 -45.38
C ASP A 165 -21.16 19.33 -46.70
N ALA A 166 -20.11 19.06 -47.46
CA ALA A 166 -20.16 18.15 -48.60
C ALA A 166 -20.57 16.74 -48.14
N LEU A 167 -21.44 16.10 -48.93
CA LEU A 167 -21.85 14.68 -48.88
C LEU A 167 -20.93 13.79 -48.01
N ASP A 168 -21.23 13.67 -46.72
CA ASP A 168 -20.54 12.72 -45.86
C ASP A 168 -21.01 11.31 -46.22
N PRO A 169 -20.16 10.43 -46.79
CA PRO A 169 -20.57 9.09 -47.23
C PRO A 169 -20.91 8.16 -46.06
N ARG A 170 -20.75 8.61 -44.80
CA ARG A 170 -21.17 7.92 -43.58
C ARG A 170 -22.61 8.23 -43.17
N LEU A 171 -23.21 9.29 -43.71
CA LEU A 171 -24.62 9.64 -43.46
C LEU A 171 -25.54 8.94 -44.48
N PRO A 172 -26.69 8.39 -44.07
CA PRO A 172 -27.62 7.75 -44.99
C PRO A 172 -28.25 8.79 -45.95
N PRO A 173 -28.62 8.41 -47.19
CA PRO A 173 -29.18 9.34 -48.17
C PRO A 173 -30.41 10.12 -47.68
N SER A 174 -31.20 9.54 -46.78
CA SER A 174 -32.36 10.18 -46.13
C SER A 174 -32.02 11.45 -45.33
N HIS A 175 -30.75 11.66 -44.95
CA HIS A 175 -30.30 12.90 -44.31
C HIS A 175 -30.35 14.13 -45.26
N LEU A 176 -30.52 13.91 -46.57
CA LEU A 176 -30.73 14.97 -47.57
C LEU A 176 -32.22 15.28 -47.82
N GLU A 177 -33.15 14.47 -47.29
CA GLU A 177 -34.60 14.61 -47.49
C GLU A 177 -35.35 15.14 -46.24
N VAL A 178 -34.61 15.60 -45.22
CA VAL A 178 -35.17 16.11 -43.96
C VAL A 178 -34.99 17.62 -43.79
N ALA A 179 -35.94 18.25 -43.11
CA ALA A 179 -35.85 19.62 -42.62
C ALA A 179 -35.86 19.62 -41.09
N SER A 180 -34.73 20.01 -40.49
CA SER A 180 -34.52 19.98 -39.03
C SER A 180 -35.04 21.25 -38.36
N PHE A 181 -35.76 21.12 -37.24
CA PHE A 181 -36.27 22.22 -36.43
C PHE A 181 -35.13 22.95 -35.69
N ARG A 182 -35.20 24.29 -35.65
CA ARG A 182 -34.23 25.18 -34.99
C ARG A 182 -34.56 25.37 -33.51
N HIS A 183 -34.53 24.26 -32.75
CA HIS A 183 -34.80 24.22 -31.31
C HIS A 183 -33.77 25.00 -30.45
N ASP A 184 -32.65 25.41 -31.07
CA ASP A 184 -31.58 26.22 -30.50
C ASP A 184 -31.88 27.73 -30.55
N ASP A 185 -32.51 28.23 -31.62
CA ASP A 185 -32.72 29.67 -31.84
C ASP A 185 -33.90 30.22 -31.03
N PRO A 186 -33.67 31.12 -30.04
CA PRO A 186 -34.73 31.67 -29.19
C PRO A 186 -35.86 32.41 -29.92
N ARG A 187 -35.69 32.74 -31.21
CA ARG A 187 -36.70 33.50 -31.99
C ARG A 187 -37.88 32.64 -32.47
N CYS A 188 -37.66 31.37 -32.76
CA CYS A 188 -38.70 30.44 -33.24
C CYS A 188 -38.92 29.24 -32.29
N ALA A 189 -37.88 28.86 -31.54
CA ALA A 189 -37.90 28.04 -30.32
C ALA A 189 -39.28 27.76 -29.67
N ASP A 190 -39.90 28.82 -29.13
CA ASP A 190 -41.07 28.67 -28.26
C ASP A 190 -42.36 28.50 -29.07
N ALA A 191 -42.38 28.99 -30.33
CA ALA A 191 -43.47 28.75 -31.27
C ALA A 191 -43.48 27.29 -31.76
N ILE A 192 -42.29 26.73 -32.06
CA ILE A 192 -42.11 25.30 -32.37
C ILE A 192 -42.60 24.44 -31.18
N LEU A 193 -42.21 24.82 -29.95
CA LEU A 193 -42.61 24.10 -28.74
C LEU A 193 -44.13 24.17 -28.50
N MET A 194 -44.75 25.33 -28.73
CA MET A 194 -46.20 25.52 -28.62
C MET A 194 -46.98 24.70 -29.66
N TRP A 195 -46.49 24.65 -30.91
CA TRP A 195 -47.09 23.83 -31.97
C TRP A 195 -47.06 22.34 -31.62
N TRP A 196 -45.90 21.82 -31.16
CA TRP A 196 -45.81 20.46 -30.66
C TRP A 196 -46.71 20.20 -29.45
N THR A 197 -46.81 21.15 -28.52
CA THR A 197 -47.72 21.07 -27.36
C THR A 197 -49.18 20.89 -27.81
N GLN A 198 -49.62 21.64 -28.83
CA GLN A 198 -50.97 21.54 -29.37
C GLN A 198 -51.22 20.19 -30.06
N GLN A 199 -50.28 19.71 -30.89
CA GLN A 199 -50.41 18.43 -31.60
C GLN A 199 -50.45 17.23 -30.63
N LEU A 200 -49.55 17.20 -29.63
CA LEU A 200 -49.50 16.13 -28.63
C LEU A 200 -50.74 16.12 -27.74
N ARG A 201 -51.28 17.29 -27.36
CA ARG A 201 -52.58 17.40 -26.68
C ARG A 201 -53.73 16.88 -27.53
N ALA A 202 -53.73 17.15 -28.84
CA ALA A 202 -54.77 16.66 -29.75
C ALA A 202 -54.74 15.12 -29.85
N TRP A 203 -53.57 14.50 -30.05
CA TRP A 203 -53.44 13.04 -30.07
C TRP A 203 -53.78 12.39 -28.72
N ALA A 204 -53.39 13.02 -27.61
CA ALA A 204 -53.77 12.57 -26.27
C ALA A 204 -55.31 12.55 -26.07
N ALA A 205 -56.02 13.57 -26.59
CA ALA A 205 -57.48 13.65 -26.55
C ALA A 205 -58.18 12.58 -27.43
N LEU A 206 -57.50 12.02 -28.42
CA LEU A 206 -57.96 10.85 -29.21
C LEU A 206 -57.74 9.51 -28.46
N GLY A 207 -57.11 9.53 -27.28
CA GLY A 207 -56.89 8.35 -26.44
C GLY A 207 -55.50 7.71 -26.55
N ILE A 208 -54.52 8.39 -27.15
CA ILE A 208 -53.11 7.96 -27.11
C ILE A 208 -52.56 8.11 -25.68
N GLY A 209 -52.10 7.01 -25.09
CA GLY A 209 -51.66 6.95 -23.69
C GLY A 209 -50.20 7.37 -23.46
N GLY A 210 -49.41 7.57 -24.52
CA GLY A 210 -48.05 8.07 -24.39
C GLY A 210 -47.23 8.07 -25.68
N PHE A 211 -46.01 8.59 -25.56
CA PHE A 211 -45.08 8.78 -26.67
C PHE A 211 -43.69 8.24 -26.33
N ARG A 212 -43.06 7.48 -27.24
CA ARG A 212 -41.60 7.25 -27.20
C ARG A 212 -40.92 8.36 -27.99
N CYS A 213 -40.12 9.17 -27.31
CA CYS A 213 -39.39 10.27 -27.93
C CYS A 213 -38.11 9.75 -28.59
N GLU A 214 -38.05 9.86 -29.92
CA GLU A 214 -36.87 9.55 -30.70
C GLU A 214 -35.80 10.63 -30.57
N ALA A 215 -34.53 10.21 -30.48
CA ALA A 215 -33.35 11.07 -30.31
C ALA A 215 -33.54 12.21 -29.27
N PRO A 216 -33.93 11.92 -28.01
CA PRO A 216 -34.38 12.94 -27.06
C PRO A 216 -33.32 14.01 -26.72
N ALA A 217 -32.03 13.71 -26.90
CA ALA A 217 -30.94 14.69 -26.78
C ALA A 217 -31.00 15.85 -27.79
N ARG A 218 -31.80 15.76 -28.87
CA ARG A 218 -32.03 16.85 -29.83
C ARG A 218 -32.79 18.04 -29.24
N LEU A 219 -33.40 17.89 -28.06
CA LEU A 219 -34.13 18.96 -27.37
C LEU A 219 -33.63 19.08 -25.91
N PRO A 220 -33.14 20.26 -25.46
CA PRO A 220 -32.68 20.47 -24.09
C PRO A 220 -33.73 20.11 -23.03
N ALA A 221 -33.31 19.47 -21.92
CA ALA A 221 -34.21 18.99 -20.87
C ALA A 221 -35.12 20.05 -20.22
N ALA A 222 -34.72 21.33 -20.22
CA ALA A 222 -35.59 22.41 -19.79
C ALA A 222 -36.83 22.58 -20.69
N ARG A 223 -36.69 22.36 -22.01
CA ARG A 223 -37.79 22.40 -22.99
C ARG A 223 -38.65 21.14 -22.93
N TRP A 224 -38.04 19.95 -22.74
CA TRP A 224 -38.79 18.72 -22.43
C TRP A 224 -39.66 18.90 -21.19
N ARG A 225 -39.11 19.48 -20.12
CA ARG A 225 -39.86 19.75 -18.87
C ARG A 225 -41.08 20.64 -19.10
N THR A 226 -40.94 21.71 -19.88
CA THR A 226 -42.07 22.57 -20.28
C THR A 226 -43.09 21.79 -21.11
N LEU A 227 -42.65 21.15 -22.21
CA LEU A 227 -43.53 20.40 -23.12
C LEU A 227 -44.32 19.31 -22.40
N ILE A 228 -43.65 18.49 -21.59
CA ILE A 228 -44.27 17.39 -20.86
C ILE A 228 -45.24 17.90 -19.80
N ALA A 229 -44.92 19.00 -19.11
CA ALA A 229 -45.84 19.64 -18.16
C ALA A 229 -47.06 20.24 -18.85
N ASP A 230 -46.88 20.99 -19.94
CA ASP A 230 -47.98 21.65 -20.66
C ASP A 230 -48.83 20.67 -21.50
N VAL A 231 -48.31 19.51 -21.92
CA VAL A 231 -49.14 18.44 -22.53
C VAL A 231 -49.96 17.68 -21.49
N ARG A 232 -49.39 17.33 -20.32
CA ARG A 232 -50.12 16.65 -19.23
C ARG A 232 -51.19 17.55 -18.59
N LYS A 233 -50.98 18.86 -18.59
CA LYS A 233 -51.92 19.86 -18.06
C LYS A 233 -53.28 19.73 -18.77
N ASP A 234 -54.34 19.52 -17.98
CA ASP A 234 -55.72 19.26 -18.42
C ASP A 234 -55.96 17.92 -19.15
N VAL A 235 -54.94 17.07 -19.36
CA VAL A 235 -55.04 15.84 -20.18
C VAL A 235 -54.47 14.60 -19.45
N GLY A 236 -55.17 14.19 -18.38
CA GLY A 236 -55.07 12.85 -17.79
C GLY A 236 -53.67 12.42 -17.30
N VAL A 237 -53.34 11.14 -17.49
CA VAL A 237 -52.03 10.55 -17.16
C VAL A 237 -51.41 10.04 -18.47
N ILE A 238 -50.80 10.96 -19.22
CA ILE A 238 -50.06 10.64 -20.45
C ILE A 238 -48.56 10.47 -20.19
N ARG A 239 -47.98 9.42 -20.78
CA ARG A 239 -46.60 8.99 -20.56
C ARG A 239 -45.65 9.47 -21.66
N PHE A 240 -44.41 9.80 -21.29
CA PHE A 240 -43.31 10.16 -22.19
C PHE A 240 -42.10 9.29 -21.88
N LEU A 241 -41.63 8.52 -22.86
CA LEU A 241 -40.54 7.55 -22.71
C LEU A 241 -39.34 8.02 -23.54
N ALA A 242 -38.16 8.15 -22.95
CA ALA A 242 -36.97 8.60 -23.66
C ALA A 242 -36.25 7.41 -24.32
N TRP A 243 -36.16 7.34 -25.65
CA TRP A 243 -35.34 6.33 -26.34
C TRP A 243 -33.85 6.67 -26.20
N THR A 244 -33.22 6.02 -25.22
CA THR A 244 -31.82 6.23 -24.82
C THR A 244 -30.76 5.29 -25.44
N PRO A 245 -31.06 4.08 -25.98
CA PRO A 245 -30.04 3.20 -26.55
C PRO A 245 -29.25 3.87 -27.69
N GLY A 246 -27.92 3.81 -27.59
CA GLY A 246 -27.00 4.46 -28.53
C GLY A 246 -26.73 5.95 -28.26
N MET A 247 -27.29 6.54 -27.20
CA MET A 247 -26.84 7.85 -26.70
C MET A 247 -25.54 7.71 -25.90
N ASP A 248 -24.71 8.76 -25.90
CA ASP A 248 -23.58 8.84 -24.97
C ASP A 248 -24.04 9.19 -23.55
N GLY A 249 -23.20 8.88 -22.55
CA GLY A 249 -23.53 9.08 -21.14
C GLY A 249 -23.81 10.53 -20.75
N ALA A 250 -23.14 11.51 -21.36
CA ALA A 250 -23.38 12.92 -21.03
C ALA A 250 -24.71 13.42 -21.63
N ALA A 251 -25.07 12.92 -22.82
CA ALA A 251 -26.38 13.16 -23.42
C ALA A 251 -27.53 12.51 -22.61
N VAL A 252 -27.29 11.37 -21.94
CA VAL A 252 -28.24 10.77 -20.98
C VAL A 252 -28.33 11.60 -19.70
N ASP A 253 -27.19 11.94 -19.07
CA ASP A 253 -27.15 12.76 -17.85
C ASP A 253 -27.89 14.10 -18.03
N ALA A 254 -27.76 14.70 -19.22
CA ALA A 254 -28.43 15.95 -19.58
C ALA A 254 -29.97 15.87 -19.58
N LEU A 255 -30.58 14.67 -19.63
CA LEU A 255 -32.03 14.47 -19.52
C LEU A 255 -32.53 14.43 -18.06
N ALA A 256 -31.65 14.46 -17.06
CA ALA A 256 -32.04 14.39 -15.65
C ALA A 256 -33.07 15.48 -15.28
N GLY A 257 -34.19 15.04 -14.70
CA GLY A 257 -35.30 15.95 -14.37
C GLY A 257 -36.00 16.60 -15.57
N ALA A 258 -35.91 16.02 -16.78
CA ALA A 258 -36.71 16.41 -17.94
C ALA A 258 -38.21 16.06 -17.79
N GLY A 259 -38.55 15.07 -16.95
CA GLY A 259 -39.94 14.71 -16.63
C GLY A 259 -40.51 13.50 -17.36
N PHE A 260 -39.66 12.75 -18.08
CA PHE A 260 -39.99 11.43 -18.65
C PHE A 260 -40.46 10.43 -17.56
N ASP A 261 -41.26 9.45 -17.98
CA ASP A 261 -41.77 8.37 -17.11
C ASP A 261 -40.92 7.09 -17.18
N ALA A 262 -40.14 6.92 -18.25
CA ALA A 262 -39.18 5.85 -18.39
C ALA A 262 -38.04 6.19 -19.36
N THR A 263 -36.98 5.39 -19.29
CA THR A 263 -35.88 5.28 -20.26
C THR A 263 -35.79 3.85 -20.81
N PHE A 264 -34.89 3.56 -21.76
CA PHE A 264 -34.65 2.20 -22.26
C PHE A 264 -33.18 1.80 -22.13
N SER A 265 -32.91 0.60 -21.62
CA SER A 265 -31.55 0.08 -21.44
C SER A 265 -30.98 -0.54 -22.73
N SER A 266 -29.66 -0.53 -22.89
CA SER A 266 -28.96 -1.13 -24.03
C SER A 266 -28.74 -2.65 -23.86
N LEU A 267 -29.65 -3.33 -23.14
CA LEU A 267 -29.54 -4.76 -22.79
C LEU A 267 -29.29 -5.66 -24.02
N ARG A 268 -29.93 -5.38 -25.16
CA ARG A 268 -29.72 -6.07 -26.45
C ARG A 268 -28.24 -6.12 -26.91
N TRP A 269 -27.42 -5.16 -26.51
CA TRP A 269 -26.00 -5.07 -26.90
C TRP A 269 -25.04 -5.47 -25.77
N TRP A 270 -25.55 -5.85 -24.60
CA TRP A 270 -24.71 -6.34 -23.51
C TRP A 270 -24.22 -7.75 -23.79
N ASP A 271 -22.93 -7.98 -23.52
CA ASP A 271 -22.25 -9.27 -23.62
C ASP A 271 -22.46 -10.16 -22.38
N PHE A 272 -23.27 -9.68 -21.42
CA PHE A 272 -23.50 -10.29 -20.11
C PHE A 272 -22.23 -10.39 -19.24
N ARG A 273 -21.20 -9.55 -19.51
CA ARG A 273 -19.90 -9.54 -18.80
C ARG A 273 -19.41 -8.13 -18.45
N ALA A 274 -19.54 -7.17 -19.36
CA ALA A 274 -18.92 -5.87 -19.23
C ALA A 274 -19.63 -4.98 -18.19
N GLY A 275 -18.85 -4.29 -17.35
CA GLY A 275 -19.36 -3.49 -16.23
C GLY A 275 -20.22 -2.28 -16.62
N TRP A 276 -20.14 -1.81 -17.87
CA TRP A 276 -20.84 -0.62 -18.35
C TRP A 276 -22.37 -0.71 -18.19
N MET A 277 -22.96 -1.91 -18.18
CA MET A 277 -24.41 -2.10 -17.99
C MET A 277 -24.89 -1.56 -16.62
N VAL A 278 -24.05 -1.63 -15.59
CA VAL A 278 -24.36 -1.09 -14.26
C VAL A 278 -24.27 0.45 -14.25
N GLU A 279 -23.29 1.01 -14.96
CA GLU A 279 -23.15 2.46 -15.14
C GLU A 279 -24.30 3.04 -15.97
N GLU A 280 -24.70 2.36 -17.05
CA GLU A 280 -25.85 2.73 -17.86
C GLU A 280 -27.14 2.69 -17.01
N HIS A 281 -27.44 1.55 -16.36
CA HIS A 281 -28.62 1.42 -15.51
C HIS A 281 -28.69 2.52 -14.44
N ALA A 282 -27.57 2.88 -13.81
CA ALA A 282 -27.51 3.97 -12.83
C ALA A 282 -27.80 5.36 -13.44
N ARG A 283 -27.25 5.67 -14.62
CA ARG A 283 -27.53 6.93 -15.36
C ARG A 283 -28.99 7.02 -15.80
N LEU A 284 -29.51 5.93 -16.36
CA LEU A 284 -30.89 5.81 -16.82
C LEU A 284 -31.88 5.99 -15.66
N ALA A 285 -31.68 5.26 -14.55
CA ALA A 285 -32.50 5.36 -13.34
C ALA A 285 -32.46 6.73 -12.64
N ALA A 286 -31.48 7.59 -12.93
CA ALA A 286 -31.44 8.99 -12.49
C ALA A 286 -32.27 9.94 -13.38
N VAL A 287 -32.60 9.53 -14.61
CA VAL A 287 -33.52 10.24 -15.51
C VAL A 287 -34.96 9.78 -15.26
N ALA A 288 -35.23 8.48 -15.44
CA ALA A 288 -36.51 7.81 -15.21
C ALA A 288 -36.31 6.28 -15.26
N PRO A 289 -37.18 5.46 -14.62
CA PRO A 289 -37.04 4.00 -14.55
C PRO A 289 -36.70 3.35 -15.90
N PRO A 290 -35.66 2.49 -15.98
CA PRO A 290 -35.28 1.88 -17.25
C PRO A 290 -36.22 0.72 -17.64
N ILE A 291 -36.35 0.52 -18.95
CA ILE A 291 -37.11 -0.55 -19.60
C ILE A 291 -36.14 -1.38 -20.44
N ALA A 292 -36.14 -2.70 -20.24
CA ALA A 292 -35.31 -3.65 -20.98
C ALA A 292 -35.72 -3.70 -22.46
N ALA A 293 -34.93 -3.09 -23.34
CA ALA A 293 -35.10 -3.25 -24.78
C ALA A 293 -34.39 -4.54 -25.24
N VAL A 294 -35.13 -5.64 -25.40
CA VAL A 294 -34.54 -6.92 -25.84
C VAL A 294 -34.14 -6.89 -27.33
N GLU A 295 -34.74 -6.00 -28.13
CA GLU A 295 -34.30 -5.68 -29.48
C GLU A 295 -34.61 -4.21 -29.81
N ALA A 296 -33.76 -3.56 -30.61
CA ALA A 296 -34.13 -2.32 -31.29
C ALA A 296 -35.07 -2.67 -32.46
N PRO A 297 -36.28 -2.07 -32.55
CA PRO A 297 -37.29 -2.50 -33.53
C PRO A 297 -36.83 -2.50 -34.99
N PHE A 298 -36.17 -1.42 -35.42
CA PHE A 298 -35.61 -1.25 -36.76
C PHE A 298 -34.11 -1.63 -36.84
N GLY A 299 -33.61 -2.35 -35.84
CA GLY A 299 -32.24 -2.85 -35.80
C GLY A 299 -32.09 -4.27 -36.36
N THR A 300 -30.89 -4.83 -36.22
CA THR A 300 -30.64 -6.25 -36.53
C THR A 300 -31.28 -7.15 -35.47
N ARG A 301 -32.22 -8.01 -35.90
CA ARG A 301 -32.86 -8.99 -35.01
C ARG A 301 -31.79 -9.83 -34.32
N TYR A 302 -31.94 -10.05 -33.02
CA TYR A 302 -30.95 -10.70 -32.15
C TYR A 302 -30.57 -12.10 -32.67
N GLY A 303 -31.53 -12.83 -33.25
CA GLY A 303 -31.34 -14.14 -33.84
C GLY A 303 -30.36 -14.20 -35.01
N GLN A 304 -30.09 -13.07 -35.69
CA GLN A 304 -29.11 -12.99 -36.79
C GLN A 304 -27.67 -13.24 -36.30
N ALA A 305 -27.38 -13.04 -35.01
CA ALA A 305 -26.06 -13.32 -34.43
C ALA A 305 -25.78 -14.82 -34.19
N PHE A 306 -26.79 -15.69 -34.30
CA PHE A 306 -26.69 -17.10 -33.91
C PHE A 306 -27.11 -18.03 -35.06
N GLY A 307 -26.15 -18.81 -35.58
CA GLY A 307 -26.40 -19.71 -36.71
C GLY A 307 -27.26 -20.93 -36.36
N ASP A 308 -27.06 -21.52 -35.18
CA ASP A 308 -27.80 -22.69 -34.70
C ASP A 308 -29.09 -22.32 -33.95
N ALA A 309 -30.15 -23.12 -34.12
CA ALA A 309 -31.47 -22.86 -33.54
C ALA A 309 -31.54 -23.05 -32.01
N MET A 310 -30.86 -24.08 -31.47
CA MET A 310 -30.82 -24.34 -30.02
C MET A 310 -29.98 -23.27 -29.30
N ILE A 311 -28.83 -22.88 -29.87
CA ILE A 311 -28.02 -21.78 -29.36
C ILE A 311 -28.79 -20.45 -29.42
N ARG A 312 -29.56 -20.21 -30.49
CA ARG A 312 -30.45 -19.04 -30.59
C ARG A 312 -31.54 -19.07 -29.52
N GLU A 313 -32.18 -20.21 -29.26
CA GLU A 313 -33.20 -20.31 -28.20
C GLU A 313 -32.61 -20.01 -26.82
N ARG A 314 -31.44 -20.59 -26.49
CA ARG A 314 -30.71 -20.28 -25.24
C ARG A 314 -30.39 -18.80 -25.13
N ALA A 315 -29.91 -18.18 -26.21
CA ALA A 315 -29.59 -16.75 -26.23
C ALA A 315 -30.82 -15.87 -25.93
N TYR A 316 -31.97 -16.21 -26.51
CA TYR A 316 -33.25 -15.52 -26.28
C TYR A 316 -33.76 -15.73 -24.85
N ARG A 317 -33.72 -16.97 -24.33
CA ARG A 317 -34.12 -17.26 -22.94
C ARG A 317 -33.26 -16.52 -21.92
N ARG A 318 -31.93 -16.48 -22.11
CA ARG A 318 -31.03 -15.69 -21.25
C ARG A 318 -31.40 -14.21 -21.23
N LEU A 319 -31.57 -13.63 -22.42
CA LEU A 319 -31.91 -12.21 -22.57
C LEU A 319 -33.26 -11.88 -21.90
N LEU A 320 -34.23 -12.78 -22.00
CA LEU A 320 -35.56 -12.69 -21.38
C LEU A 320 -35.50 -12.81 -19.85
N HIS A 321 -34.73 -13.76 -19.29
CA HIS A 321 -34.54 -13.88 -17.83
C HIS A 321 -33.75 -12.70 -17.22
N VAL A 322 -32.84 -12.07 -17.98
CA VAL A 322 -32.15 -10.86 -17.52
C VAL A 322 -33.06 -9.63 -17.57
N ALA A 323 -33.89 -9.50 -18.62
CA ALA A 323 -34.88 -8.42 -18.71
C ALA A 323 -35.86 -8.41 -17.52
N ASP A 324 -36.29 -9.59 -17.06
CA ASP A 324 -37.19 -9.79 -15.92
C ASP A 324 -36.60 -9.34 -14.56
N THR A 325 -35.27 -9.35 -14.43
CA THR A 325 -34.58 -9.16 -13.14
C THR A 325 -33.86 -7.82 -13.00
N LEU A 326 -33.46 -7.22 -14.14
CA LEU A 326 -32.59 -6.05 -14.18
C LEU A 326 -33.35 -4.72 -14.12
N ASP A 327 -34.28 -4.50 -15.05
CA ASP A 327 -34.92 -3.21 -15.29
C ASP A 327 -36.24 -3.06 -14.50
N ALA A 328 -37.11 -2.10 -14.87
CA ALA A 328 -38.44 -1.90 -14.27
C ALA A 328 -39.59 -2.41 -15.16
N GLY A 329 -39.33 -2.68 -16.43
CA GLY A 329 -40.29 -3.22 -17.42
C GLY A 329 -39.54 -3.64 -18.68
N TRP A 330 -40.22 -4.01 -19.76
CA TRP A 330 -39.55 -4.44 -21.00
C TRP A 330 -40.29 -4.06 -22.29
N LEU A 331 -39.54 -4.04 -23.40
CA LEU A 331 -40.04 -3.80 -24.76
C LEU A 331 -39.60 -4.93 -25.71
N MET A 332 -40.58 -5.54 -26.37
CA MET A 332 -40.40 -6.65 -27.31
C MET A 332 -40.99 -6.32 -28.70
N PRO A 333 -40.17 -6.26 -29.78
CA PRO A 333 -40.69 -6.18 -31.13
C PRO A 333 -41.36 -7.49 -31.56
N LEU A 334 -42.54 -7.40 -32.18
CA LEU A 334 -43.33 -8.55 -32.60
C LEU A 334 -42.50 -9.56 -33.44
N GLY A 335 -42.72 -10.85 -33.20
CA GLY A 335 -41.94 -11.94 -33.79
C GLY A 335 -40.67 -12.31 -33.02
N PHE A 336 -40.27 -11.58 -31.97
CA PHE A 336 -39.18 -11.99 -31.08
C PHE A 336 -39.49 -13.34 -30.42
N GLU A 337 -40.74 -13.56 -30.01
CA GLU A 337 -41.24 -14.79 -29.42
C GLU A 337 -41.18 -16.00 -30.38
N ARG A 338 -41.00 -15.74 -31.68
CA ARG A 338 -40.86 -16.73 -32.77
C ARG A 338 -39.42 -16.86 -33.29
N GLY A 339 -38.49 -16.08 -32.74
CA GLY A 339 -37.09 -16.03 -33.19
C GLY A 339 -36.91 -15.37 -34.56
N ALA A 340 -37.74 -14.38 -34.90
CA ALA A 340 -37.77 -13.72 -36.21
C ALA A 340 -36.39 -13.22 -36.67
N LEU A 341 -36.06 -13.48 -37.94
CA LEU A 341 -34.81 -13.02 -38.57
C LEU A 341 -34.99 -11.85 -39.54
N LEU A 342 -36.24 -11.52 -39.92
CA LEU A 342 -36.53 -10.33 -40.73
C LEU A 342 -36.53 -9.07 -39.84
N PRO A 343 -35.71 -8.05 -40.13
CA PRO A 343 -35.76 -6.76 -39.44
C PRO A 343 -36.99 -5.96 -39.89
N MET A 344 -37.50 -5.08 -39.03
CA MET A 344 -38.41 -4.03 -39.48
C MET A 344 -37.57 -2.99 -40.25
N LEU A 345 -38.02 -2.56 -41.44
CA LEU A 345 -37.33 -1.53 -42.24
C LEU A 345 -38.15 -0.24 -42.20
N ALA A 346 -37.51 0.91 -42.00
CA ALA A 346 -38.24 2.16 -41.83
C ALA A 346 -38.89 2.66 -43.14
N GLU A 347 -38.31 2.27 -44.28
CA GLU A 347 -38.71 2.63 -45.65
C GLU A 347 -39.73 1.65 -46.27
N ARG A 348 -39.94 0.47 -45.67
CA ARG A 348 -40.84 -0.56 -46.21
C ARG A 348 -41.31 -1.54 -45.13
N GLY A 349 -42.63 -1.78 -45.09
CA GLY A 349 -43.21 -2.99 -44.50
C GLY A 349 -44.03 -3.77 -45.52
N ASP A 350 -44.09 -5.10 -45.38
CA ASP A 350 -44.93 -5.97 -46.22
C ASP A 350 -45.88 -6.80 -45.34
N PRO A 351 -47.22 -6.75 -45.57
CA PRO A 351 -48.19 -7.54 -44.80
C PRO A 351 -48.01 -9.07 -44.88
N SER A 352 -47.16 -9.58 -45.78
CA SER A 352 -46.77 -10.99 -45.82
C SER A 352 -45.61 -11.35 -44.89
N ASP A 353 -44.80 -10.39 -44.42
CA ASP A 353 -43.62 -10.65 -43.58
C ASP A 353 -43.98 -11.36 -42.27
N GLN A 354 -45.07 -10.95 -41.61
CA GLN A 354 -45.53 -11.58 -40.36
C GLN A 354 -45.97 -13.03 -40.57
N GLN A 355 -46.63 -13.32 -41.70
CA GLN A 355 -47.02 -14.68 -42.07
C GLN A 355 -45.78 -15.55 -42.35
N TRP A 356 -44.75 -14.96 -42.97
CA TRP A 356 -43.47 -15.63 -43.19
C TRP A 356 -42.76 -15.92 -41.86
N ILE A 357 -42.70 -14.95 -40.94
CA ILE A 357 -42.12 -15.11 -39.58
C ILE A 357 -42.80 -16.25 -38.82
N ASP A 358 -44.13 -16.28 -38.81
CA ASP A 358 -44.87 -17.32 -38.08
C ASP A 358 -44.68 -18.72 -38.70
N ALA A 359 -44.54 -18.81 -40.03
CA ALA A 359 -44.30 -20.06 -40.76
C ALA A 359 -42.86 -20.57 -40.69
N HIS A 360 -41.87 -19.71 -40.44
CA HIS A 360 -40.43 -20.06 -40.37
C HIS A 360 -39.83 -19.84 -38.98
N ALA A 361 -40.67 -19.87 -37.95
CA ALA A 361 -40.27 -19.70 -36.55
C ALA A 361 -39.25 -20.77 -36.12
N ALA A 362 -38.16 -20.34 -35.48
CA ALA A 362 -37.08 -21.25 -35.04
C ALA A 362 -37.43 -21.99 -33.74
N PHE A 363 -38.32 -21.41 -32.94
CA PHE A 363 -38.83 -21.87 -31.66
C PHE A 363 -40.11 -21.08 -31.34
N ASP A 364 -40.78 -21.41 -30.24
CA ASP A 364 -41.85 -20.61 -29.69
C ASP A 364 -41.58 -20.34 -28.20
N LEU A 365 -41.50 -19.06 -27.83
CA LEU A 365 -41.27 -18.59 -26.46
C LEU A 365 -42.51 -17.92 -25.85
N SER A 366 -43.69 -18.06 -26.46
CA SER A 366 -44.94 -17.45 -26.00
C SER A 366 -45.27 -17.74 -24.53
N ASP A 367 -44.86 -18.90 -24.00
CA ASP A 367 -45.00 -19.23 -22.58
C ASP A 367 -44.05 -18.39 -21.71
N ALA A 368 -42.75 -18.37 -22.02
CA ALA A 368 -41.77 -17.56 -21.29
C ALA A 368 -42.05 -16.04 -21.37
N VAL A 369 -42.64 -15.58 -22.48
CA VAL A 369 -43.12 -14.20 -22.66
C VAL A 369 -44.32 -13.91 -21.74
N ARG A 370 -45.24 -14.87 -21.57
CA ARG A 370 -46.34 -14.76 -20.60
C ARG A 370 -45.85 -14.81 -19.16
N ASP A 371 -44.86 -15.62 -18.86
CA ASP A 371 -44.23 -15.73 -17.55
C ASP A 371 -43.62 -14.38 -17.13
N VAL A 372 -42.78 -13.76 -17.99
CA VAL A 372 -42.20 -12.42 -17.71
C VAL A 372 -43.26 -11.31 -17.63
N ASN A 373 -44.33 -11.42 -18.42
CA ASN A 373 -45.47 -10.51 -18.31
C ASN A 373 -46.32 -10.73 -17.03
N ALA A 374 -46.15 -11.86 -16.35
CA ALA A 374 -46.77 -12.17 -15.05
C ALA A 374 -45.86 -11.78 -13.88
N THR A 375 -44.55 -12.01 -13.94
CA THR A 375 -43.57 -11.63 -12.90
C THR A 375 -43.46 -10.11 -12.74
N ILE A 376 -43.31 -9.36 -13.83
CA ILE A 376 -43.28 -7.88 -13.83
C ILE A 376 -44.59 -7.32 -13.26
N ARG A 377 -45.72 -7.95 -13.59
CA ARG A 377 -47.04 -7.59 -13.06
C ARG A 377 -47.15 -7.90 -11.56
N ALA A 378 -46.69 -9.06 -11.10
CA ALA A 378 -46.67 -9.44 -9.70
C ALA A 378 -45.76 -8.50 -8.87
N ALA A 379 -44.57 -8.14 -9.38
CA ALA A 379 -43.68 -7.17 -8.74
C ALA A 379 -44.31 -5.76 -8.65
N ARG A 380 -45.09 -5.36 -9.67
CA ARG A 380 -45.85 -4.11 -9.70
C ARG A 380 -47.02 -4.11 -8.71
N GLU A 381 -47.75 -5.23 -8.61
CA GLU A 381 -48.90 -5.40 -7.70
C GLU A 381 -48.49 -5.56 -6.22
N THR A 382 -47.33 -6.20 -5.97
CA THR A 382 -46.73 -6.31 -4.63
C THR A 382 -45.84 -5.12 -4.25
N ASN A 383 -45.63 -4.18 -5.18
CA ASN A 383 -44.78 -2.99 -5.03
C ASN A 383 -43.33 -3.33 -4.59
N THR A 384 -42.76 -4.41 -5.16
CA THR A 384 -41.35 -4.79 -4.95
C THR A 384 -40.41 -4.21 -6.02
N VAL A 385 -40.95 -3.63 -7.10
CA VAL A 385 -40.18 -2.90 -8.12
C VAL A 385 -39.46 -1.72 -7.46
N ALA A 386 -38.14 -1.81 -7.36
CA ALA A 386 -37.27 -0.76 -6.86
C ALA A 386 -36.54 -0.07 -8.05
N PRO A 387 -37.10 1.03 -8.62
CA PRO A 387 -36.55 1.67 -9.82
C PRO A 387 -35.27 2.47 -9.57
N HIS A 388 -35.03 2.87 -8.32
CA HIS A 388 -33.81 3.55 -7.86
C HIS A 388 -33.00 2.64 -6.92
N ALA A 389 -33.06 1.32 -7.15
CA ALA A 389 -32.23 0.35 -6.44
C ALA A 389 -30.75 0.57 -6.75
N GLU A 390 -29.89 0.47 -5.73
CA GLU A 390 -28.47 0.30 -5.98
C GLU A 390 -28.22 -1.06 -6.66
N LEU A 391 -27.59 -1.03 -7.83
CA LEU A 391 -27.13 -2.21 -8.58
C LEU A 391 -25.59 -2.25 -8.53
N ARG A 392 -25.01 -3.43 -8.30
CA ARG A 392 -23.56 -3.65 -8.37
C ARG A 392 -23.23 -4.94 -9.12
N MET A 393 -22.14 -4.92 -9.88
CA MET A 393 -21.49 -6.14 -10.37
C MET A 393 -20.47 -6.60 -9.33
N LEU A 394 -20.46 -7.90 -9.01
CA LEU A 394 -19.58 -8.50 -7.99
C LEU A 394 -18.39 -9.28 -8.60
N THR A 395 -18.38 -9.47 -9.91
CA THR A 395 -17.41 -10.26 -10.68
C THR A 395 -16.77 -9.41 -11.77
N GLY A 396 -15.49 -9.63 -12.08
CA GLY A 396 -14.85 -8.98 -13.25
C GLY A 396 -15.35 -9.53 -14.58
N PRO A 397 -15.12 -8.83 -15.71
CA PRO A 397 -15.62 -9.23 -17.03
C PRO A 397 -15.03 -10.57 -17.52
N ASP A 398 -13.83 -10.94 -17.05
CA ASP A 398 -13.16 -12.21 -17.36
C ASP A 398 -13.63 -13.39 -16.48
N ALA A 399 -14.51 -13.15 -15.49
CA ALA A 399 -15.06 -14.21 -14.64
C ALA A 399 -15.91 -15.20 -15.47
N PRO A 400 -15.99 -16.50 -15.12
CA PRO A 400 -16.67 -17.47 -15.96
C PRO A 400 -18.21 -17.34 -15.90
N ALA A 401 -18.75 -16.71 -14.86
CA ALA A 401 -20.14 -16.24 -14.78
C ALA A 401 -20.19 -14.82 -14.18
N THR A 402 -21.28 -14.09 -14.45
CA THR A 402 -21.47 -12.70 -14.00
C THR A 402 -22.46 -12.63 -12.85
N ALA A 403 -22.05 -12.08 -11.72
CA ALA A 403 -22.90 -11.87 -10.55
C ALA A 403 -23.30 -10.39 -10.40
N LEU A 404 -24.60 -10.10 -10.42
CA LEU A 404 -25.19 -8.80 -10.15
C LEU A 404 -25.95 -8.82 -8.82
N LEU A 405 -25.77 -7.79 -7.98
CA LEU A 405 -26.50 -7.60 -6.74
C LEU A 405 -27.33 -6.32 -6.79
N ARG A 406 -28.65 -6.45 -6.66
CA ARG A 406 -29.64 -5.37 -6.61
C ARG A 406 -30.18 -5.22 -5.19
N ALA A 407 -30.12 -4.01 -4.66
CA ALA A 407 -30.71 -3.66 -3.37
C ALA A 407 -32.24 -3.52 -3.45
N ASP A 408 -32.90 -3.56 -2.30
CA ASP A 408 -34.34 -3.24 -2.17
C ASP A 408 -34.60 -1.72 -2.15
N GLY A 409 -33.56 -0.91 -2.22
CA GLY A 409 -33.59 0.55 -2.12
C GLY A 409 -32.25 1.18 -2.54
N PRO A 410 -32.03 2.49 -2.29
CA PRO A 410 -30.90 3.23 -2.85
C PRO A 410 -29.54 3.00 -2.18
N ASP A 411 -29.43 2.09 -1.19
CA ASP A 411 -28.18 1.82 -0.47
C ASP A 411 -28.17 0.39 0.14
N LEU A 412 -27.26 -0.47 -0.34
CA LEU A 412 -27.03 -1.82 0.19
C LEU A 412 -26.66 -1.85 1.68
N ARG A 413 -26.13 -0.75 2.24
CA ARG A 413 -25.81 -0.63 3.67
C ARG A 413 -27.07 -0.50 4.53
N ALA A 414 -28.14 0.07 3.99
CA ALA A 414 -29.39 0.23 4.74
C ALA A 414 -30.21 -1.07 4.84
N GLY A 415 -30.19 -1.91 3.79
CA GLY A 415 -31.00 -3.14 3.71
C GLY A 415 -30.43 -4.34 4.48
N ASP A 416 -31.30 -5.08 5.19
CA ASP A 416 -30.97 -6.38 5.79
C ASP A 416 -31.23 -7.58 4.83
N ALA A 417 -31.64 -7.29 3.59
CA ALA A 417 -31.77 -8.20 2.47
C ALA A 417 -31.35 -7.53 1.14
N ALA A 418 -31.08 -8.33 0.11
CA ALA A 418 -30.84 -7.91 -1.27
C ALA A 418 -31.14 -9.07 -2.25
N THR A 419 -31.11 -8.81 -3.56
CA THR A 419 -31.35 -9.82 -4.61
C THR A 419 -30.10 -9.99 -5.48
N LEU A 420 -29.60 -11.23 -5.58
CA LEU A 420 -28.40 -11.63 -6.32
C LEU A 420 -28.82 -12.40 -7.58
N THR A 421 -28.50 -11.88 -8.76
CA THR A 421 -28.70 -12.56 -10.05
C THR A 421 -27.36 -13.04 -10.57
N VAL A 422 -27.24 -14.32 -10.94
CA VAL A 422 -26.01 -14.91 -11.48
C VAL A 422 -26.30 -15.44 -12.88
N ILE A 423 -25.50 -15.01 -13.86
CA ILE A 423 -25.74 -15.18 -15.30
C ILE A 423 -24.58 -15.94 -15.92
N ASN A 424 -24.87 -16.95 -16.75
CA ASN A 424 -23.87 -17.59 -17.60
C ASN A 424 -23.80 -16.91 -18.99
N PRO A 425 -22.71 -16.17 -19.30
CA PRO A 425 -22.51 -15.55 -20.61
C PRO A 425 -22.15 -16.56 -21.73
N ASP A 426 -21.74 -17.79 -21.41
CA ASP A 426 -21.49 -18.85 -22.39
C ASP A 426 -22.77 -19.61 -22.76
N LEU A 427 -23.00 -19.89 -24.05
CA LEU A 427 -24.20 -20.58 -24.57
C LEU A 427 -23.97 -22.07 -24.85
N TYR A 428 -22.73 -22.54 -24.76
CA TYR A 428 -22.27 -23.89 -25.08
C TYR A 428 -21.89 -24.68 -23.81
N MET A 429 -21.21 -24.05 -22.86
CA MET A 429 -20.74 -24.66 -21.61
C MET A 429 -21.48 -24.16 -20.37
N GLY A 430 -21.66 -25.05 -19.39
CA GLY A 430 -22.10 -24.71 -18.04
C GLY A 430 -20.92 -24.29 -17.15
N VAL A 431 -21.22 -23.69 -16.00
CA VAL A 431 -20.23 -23.10 -15.09
C VAL A 431 -20.67 -23.23 -13.63
N SER A 432 -19.74 -23.59 -12.76
CA SER A 432 -19.90 -23.53 -11.29
C SER A 432 -19.13 -22.32 -10.75
N VAL A 433 -19.73 -21.52 -9.88
CA VAL A 433 -19.06 -20.37 -9.24
C VAL A 433 -19.17 -20.37 -7.73
N HIS A 434 -18.07 -20.00 -7.05
CA HIS A 434 -18.00 -19.93 -5.60
C HIS A 434 -18.38 -18.54 -5.07
N ALA A 435 -19.43 -18.47 -4.26
CA ALA A 435 -20.05 -17.21 -3.84
C ALA A 435 -19.28 -16.51 -2.69
N ASP A 436 -18.48 -17.25 -1.93
CA ASP A 436 -17.56 -16.73 -0.93
C ASP A 436 -16.33 -16.04 -1.54
N HIS A 437 -16.11 -16.14 -2.86
CA HIS A 437 -15.10 -15.33 -3.55
C HIS A 437 -15.58 -13.90 -3.88
N PHE A 438 -16.88 -13.61 -3.90
CA PHE A 438 -17.42 -12.31 -4.33
C PHE A 438 -18.43 -11.65 -3.38
N LEU A 439 -19.01 -12.37 -2.42
CA LEU A 439 -19.85 -11.79 -1.37
C LEU A 439 -19.07 -11.15 -0.19
N PRO A 440 -17.92 -11.68 0.28
CA PRO A 440 -17.10 -11.11 1.37
C PRO A 440 -16.37 -9.81 1.02
N GLY A 441 -17.14 -8.75 0.82
CA GLY A 441 -16.70 -7.41 0.44
C GLY A 441 -17.86 -6.48 0.13
N VAL A 442 -19.05 -7.04 -0.12
CA VAL A 442 -20.29 -6.28 -0.31
C VAL A 442 -20.64 -5.49 0.96
N ALA A 443 -20.92 -4.19 0.76
CA ALA A 443 -21.35 -3.26 1.78
C ALA A 443 -22.73 -3.64 2.37
N GLY A 444 -22.73 -4.60 3.30
CA GLY A 444 -23.93 -5.15 3.92
C GLY A 444 -23.80 -6.60 4.41
N GLY A 445 -22.71 -7.31 4.10
CA GLY A 445 -22.38 -8.60 4.72
C GLY A 445 -23.32 -9.75 4.36
N PHE A 446 -23.93 -9.70 3.17
CA PHE A 446 -24.88 -10.70 2.66
C PHE A 446 -24.17 -12.03 2.37
N THR A 447 -24.20 -12.95 3.33
CA THR A 447 -23.40 -14.20 3.31
C THR A 447 -24.27 -15.46 3.39
N ARG A 448 -25.59 -15.29 3.32
CA ARG A 448 -26.58 -16.36 3.31
C ARG A 448 -27.67 -16.04 2.31
N GLY A 449 -28.23 -17.04 1.63
CA GLY A 449 -29.34 -16.85 0.72
C GLY A 449 -30.17 -18.10 0.42
N VAL A 450 -31.14 -17.92 -0.46
CA VAL A 450 -32.07 -18.95 -0.97
C VAL A 450 -32.43 -18.60 -2.43
N ALA A 451 -32.49 -19.59 -3.31
CA ALA A 451 -32.91 -19.37 -4.70
C ALA A 451 -34.40 -18.96 -4.77
N LEU A 452 -34.73 -18.08 -5.71
CA LEU A 452 -36.08 -17.62 -5.99
C LEU A 452 -36.65 -18.31 -7.23
N ASP A 453 -37.95 -18.59 -7.18
CA ASP A 453 -38.78 -18.92 -8.33
C ASP A 453 -39.68 -17.70 -8.58
N LEU A 454 -39.40 -16.95 -9.65
CA LEU A 454 -39.99 -15.61 -9.85
C LEU A 454 -41.50 -15.65 -10.09
N LEU A 455 -42.05 -16.78 -10.52
CA LEU A 455 -43.49 -16.99 -10.67
C LEU A 455 -44.23 -17.11 -9.34
N THR A 456 -43.52 -17.39 -8.24
CA THR A 456 -44.09 -17.47 -6.88
C THR A 456 -43.57 -16.39 -5.94
N GLU A 457 -42.34 -15.93 -6.12
CA GLU A 457 -41.65 -14.93 -5.28
C GLU A 457 -40.98 -13.87 -6.18
N PRO A 458 -41.63 -12.71 -6.46
CA PRO A 458 -41.08 -11.69 -7.34
C PRO A 458 -39.80 -11.07 -6.78
N VAL A 459 -38.98 -10.50 -7.67
CA VAL A 459 -37.76 -9.74 -7.32
C VAL A 459 -38.09 -8.71 -6.25
N GLY A 460 -37.32 -8.71 -5.14
CA GLY A 460 -37.55 -7.83 -3.99
C GLY A 460 -38.56 -8.33 -2.94
N SER A 461 -39.07 -9.58 -3.06
CA SER A 461 -39.98 -10.17 -2.06
C SER A 461 -39.47 -10.01 -0.61
N CYS A 462 -40.38 -9.63 0.28
CA CYS A 462 -40.09 -9.36 1.70
C CYS A 462 -40.58 -10.48 2.64
N ASP A 463 -40.82 -11.70 2.16
CA ASP A 463 -41.21 -12.80 3.05
C ASP A 463 -40.09 -13.18 4.05
N ASP A 464 -40.40 -13.11 5.34
CA ASP A 464 -39.51 -13.49 6.42
C ASP A 464 -39.21 -15.01 6.46
N THR A 465 -40.05 -15.89 5.87
CA THR A 465 -39.71 -17.33 5.83
C THR A 465 -38.49 -17.62 4.94
N LEU A 466 -38.25 -16.80 3.90
CA LEU A 466 -37.03 -16.86 3.09
C LEU A 466 -35.77 -16.68 3.95
N ARG A 467 -35.79 -15.78 4.95
CA ARG A 467 -34.66 -15.55 5.86
C ARG A 467 -34.38 -16.77 6.75
N ALA A 468 -35.41 -17.51 7.16
CA ALA A 468 -35.26 -18.76 7.93
C ALA A 468 -34.78 -19.94 7.05
N ARG A 469 -35.19 -19.97 5.77
CA ARG A 469 -34.74 -20.94 4.76
C ARG A 469 -33.28 -20.71 4.33
N ALA A 470 -32.80 -19.46 4.38
CA ALA A 470 -31.47 -19.09 3.91
C ALA A 470 -30.31 -19.92 4.51
N ARG A 471 -29.36 -20.31 3.65
CA ARG A 471 -28.14 -21.06 4.00
C ARG A 471 -26.90 -20.30 3.52
N PRO A 472 -25.69 -20.56 4.05
CA PRO A 472 -24.47 -20.03 3.46
C PRO A 472 -24.40 -20.38 1.99
N LEU A 473 -24.10 -19.39 1.13
CA LEU A 473 -23.88 -19.62 -0.29
C LEU A 473 -22.41 -19.99 -0.48
N ALA A 474 -22.17 -21.20 -1.01
CA ALA A 474 -20.84 -21.73 -1.24
C ALA A 474 -20.58 -21.91 -2.75
N GLU A 475 -21.49 -22.56 -3.47
CA GLU A 475 -21.35 -22.91 -4.88
C GLU A 475 -22.70 -22.75 -5.59
N ILE A 476 -22.67 -22.27 -6.84
CA ILE A 476 -23.83 -22.01 -7.69
C ILE A 476 -23.51 -22.59 -9.08
N ASP A 477 -24.26 -23.61 -9.50
CA ASP A 477 -24.11 -24.28 -10.79
C ASP A 477 -25.10 -23.72 -11.83
N LEU A 478 -24.59 -23.28 -12.98
CA LEU A 478 -25.37 -22.71 -14.08
C LEU A 478 -25.22 -23.53 -15.37
N LEU A 479 -26.35 -23.81 -16.03
CA LEU A 479 -26.36 -24.44 -17.36
C LEU A 479 -25.89 -23.45 -18.47
N PRO A 480 -25.63 -23.90 -19.72
CA PRO A 480 -25.26 -23.01 -20.81
C PRO A 480 -26.36 -21.98 -21.12
N GLY A 481 -26.05 -20.69 -20.95
CA GLY A 481 -26.97 -19.57 -21.08
C GLY A 481 -27.90 -19.32 -19.88
N ASP A 482 -27.71 -20.05 -18.77
CA ASP A 482 -28.61 -20.02 -17.61
C ASP A 482 -28.52 -18.71 -16.79
N VAL A 483 -29.58 -18.45 -16.03
CA VAL A 483 -29.75 -17.27 -15.16
C VAL A 483 -30.47 -17.70 -13.89
N GLN A 484 -29.84 -17.52 -12.73
CA GLN A 484 -30.44 -17.86 -11.44
C GLN A 484 -30.50 -16.65 -10.51
N VAL A 485 -31.61 -16.55 -9.77
CA VAL A 485 -31.88 -15.43 -8.86
C VAL A 485 -31.96 -15.94 -7.42
N TRP A 486 -31.33 -15.22 -6.51
CA TRP A 486 -31.17 -15.58 -5.11
C TRP A 486 -31.52 -14.41 -4.20
N ARG A 487 -32.33 -14.65 -3.16
CA ARG A 487 -32.55 -13.68 -2.07
C ARG A 487 -31.44 -13.85 -1.04
N VAL A 488 -30.73 -12.78 -0.71
CA VAL A 488 -29.56 -12.83 0.21
C VAL A 488 -29.75 -11.93 1.43
N PHE A 489 -29.15 -12.29 2.56
CA PHE A 489 -29.46 -11.73 3.88
C PHE A 489 -28.22 -11.40 4.72
N ARG A 490 -28.32 -10.30 5.48
CA ARG A 490 -27.31 -9.86 6.46
C ARG A 490 -27.36 -10.68 7.75
N ASN A 491 -26.18 -10.95 8.34
CA ASN A 491 -26.05 -11.55 9.68
C ASN A 491 -26.07 -10.48 10.78
N ALA A 492 -26.55 -10.85 11.98
CA ALA A 492 -26.55 -9.94 13.13
C ALA A 492 -25.12 -9.59 13.62
N PRO A 493 -24.86 -8.33 14.00
CA PRO A 493 -23.53 -7.91 14.45
C PRO A 493 -23.19 -8.44 15.85
N VAL A 494 -21.91 -8.78 16.06
CA VAL A 494 -21.39 -9.17 17.37
C VAL A 494 -21.50 -7.99 18.34
N ARG A 495 -22.10 -8.21 19.52
CA ARG A 495 -22.23 -7.21 20.57
C ARG A 495 -21.46 -7.64 21.81
N THR A 496 -20.41 -6.91 22.17
CA THR A 496 -19.73 -7.09 23.46
C THR A 496 -20.69 -6.79 24.61
N PRO A 497 -20.89 -7.70 25.58
CA PRO A 497 -21.78 -7.43 26.69
C PRO A 497 -21.18 -6.32 27.58
N ALA A 498 -21.92 -5.22 27.74
CA ALA A 498 -21.60 -4.20 28.73
C ALA A 498 -21.53 -4.85 30.12
N ALA A 499 -20.53 -4.49 30.93
CA ALA A 499 -20.15 -5.21 32.13
C ALA A 499 -21.28 -5.30 33.18
N VAL A 500 -22.04 -6.41 33.15
CA VAL A 500 -23.08 -6.70 34.14
C VAL A 500 -22.42 -6.97 35.50
N LYS A 501 -23.00 -6.40 36.56
CA LYS A 501 -22.49 -6.50 37.94
C LYS A 501 -22.20 -7.97 38.32
N PRO A 502 -21.01 -8.29 38.86
CA PRO A 502 -20.66 -9.67 39.18
C PRO A 502 -21.53 -10.23 40.30
N ALA A 503 -21.97 -11.48 40.12
CA ALA A 503 -22.60 -12.28 41.18
C ALA A 503 -21.58 -12.64 42.29
N LYS A 504 -22.07 -13.03 43.47
CA LYS A 504 -21.26 -13.22 44.69
C LYS A 504 -20.34 -14.46 44.65
N SER A 505 -19.12 -14.32 44.13
CA SER A 505 -17.96 -15.24 44.29
C SER A 505 -16.74 -14.63 43.56
N LEU A 506 -15.49 -14.62 44.03
CA LEU A 506 -14.83 -15.16 45.24
C LEU A 506 -13.72 -14.16 45.68
N ARG A 507 -13.00 -14.43 46.79
CA ARG A 507 -12.02 -13.49 47.37
C ARG A 507 -10.62 -13.58 46.76
N THR A 508 -10.15 -12.50 46.13
CA THR A 508 -8.73 -12.09 46.07
C THR A 508 -8.61 -10.58 46.28
N LYS A 509 -7.43 -10.08 46.69
CA LYS A 509 -7.18 -8.64 46.85
C LYS A 509 -6.94 -8.00 45.49
N ALA A 510 -8.00 -7.60 44.79
CA ALA A 510 -7.87 -6.68 43.67
C ALA A 510 -7.50 -5.29 44.19
N GLY A 511 -6.55 -4.62 43.51
CA GLY A 511 -6.39 -3.17 43.63
C GLY A 511 -7.62 -2.45 43.05
N GLU A 512 -7.70 -1.14 43.27
CA GLU A 512 -8.84 -0.32 42.86
C GLU A 512 -9.12 -0.43 41.36
N ALA A 513 -10.21 -1.14 41.01
CA ALA A 513 -10.78 -1.09 39.68
C ALA A 513 -11.42 0.30 39.50
N LYS A 514 -10.59 1.28 39.11
CA LYS A 514 -11.02 2.64 38.75
C LYS A 514 -12.21 2.55 37.80
N GLU A 515 -13.25 3.32 38.06
CA GLU A 515 -14.39 3.41 37.15
C GLU A 515 -13.88 3.75 35.74
N PRO A 516 -14.42 3.12 34.67
CA PRO A 516 -13.84 3.24 33.32
C PRO A 516 -13.81 4.69 32.80
N VAL A 517 -14.70 5.56 33.29
CA VAL A 517 -14.68 7.00 33.04
C VAL A 517 -13.44 7.67 33.63
N ASN A 518 -13.06 7.34 34.87
CA ASN A 518 -11.86 7.87 35.53
C ASN A 518 -10.56 7.27 34.94
N ALA A 519 -10.63 6.09 34.34
CA ALA A 519 -9.54 5.54 33.54
C ALA A 519 -9.39 6.27 32.20
N ALA A 520 -10.50 6.56 31.49
CA ALA A 520 -10.50 7.30 30.23
C ALA A 520 -10.05 8.76 30.41
N ILE A 521 -10.51 9.45 31.46
CA ILE A 521 -10.10 10.84 31.79
C ILE A 521 -8.59 10.91 32.13
N ALA A 522 -8.02 9.82 32.66
CA ALA A 522 -6.59 9.71 32.97
C ALA A 522 -5.75 9.15 31.82
N SER A 523 -6.34 8.89 30.65
CA SER A 523 -5.60 8.51 29.44
C SER A 523 -4.83 9.72 28.89
N PRO A 524 -3.65 9.54 28.28
CA PRO A 524 -3.06 10.56 27.41
C PRO A 524 -4.07 10.99 26.34
N ARG A 525 -4.19 12.30 26.12
CA ARG A 525 -5.05 12.91 25.09
C ARG A 525 -4.33 13.05 23.74
N ILE A 526 -3.02 13.23 23.79
CA ILE A 526 -2.13 13.21 22.63
C ILE A 526 -1.64 11.77 22.46
N GLY A 527 -1.78 11.21 21.26
CA GLY A 527 -1.14 9.97 20.85
C GLY A 527 0.28 10.24 20.34
N ILE A 528 1.24 9.41 20.76
CA ILE A 528 2.56 9.29 20.13
C ILE A 528 2.68 7.85 19.65
N GLU A 529 2.78 7.67 18.33
CA GLU A 529 2.76 6.38 17.65
C GLU A 529 3.93 6.27 16.65
N GLN A 530 4.19 5.05 16.17
CA GLN A 530 5.17 4.76 15.10
C GLN A 530 6.55 5.45 15.24
N VAL A 531 7.07 5.50 16.47
CA VAL A 531 8.41 6.06 16.74
C VAL A 531 9.48 5.20 16.06
N GLN A 532 10.23 5.81 15.14
CA GLN A 532 11.25 5.16 14.31
C GLN A 532 12.54 6.00 14.27
N PRO A 533 13.73 5.39 14.15
CA PRO A 533 13.98 3.94 14.19
C PRO A 533 13.65 3.35 15.57
N SER A 534 13.31 2.06 15.59
CA SER A 534 13.09 1.28 16.82
C SER A 534 13.24 -0.21 16.50
N VAL A 535 13.57 -1.03 17.50
CA VAL A 535 13.80 -2.47 17.31
C VAL A 535 13.02 -3.27 18.36
N GLU A 536 12.00 -4.00 17.89
CA GLU A 536 11.01 -4.69 18.75
C GLU A 536 10.40 -3.70 19.77
N ASP A 537 9.78 -2.63 19.26
CA ASP A 537 9.08 -1.58 20.03
C ASP A 537 9.94 -0.92 21.13
N GLY A 538 11.25 -0.78 20.87
CA GLY A 538 12.21 -0.18 21.79
C GLY A 538 12.88 -1.17 22.75
N ARG A 539 12.58 -2.48 22.65
CA ARG A 539 13.21 -3.50 23.50
C ARG A 539 14.71 -3.68 23.23
N PHE A 540 15.19 -3.43 22.00
CA PHE A 540 16.61 -3.53 21.64
C PHE A 540 17.17 -2.23 21.10
N ALA A 541 18.47 -2.06 21.29
CA ALA A 541 19.16 -0.87 20.84
C ALA A 541 19.22 -0.79 19.30
N VAL A 542 18.83 0.35 18.76
CA VAL A 542 19.28 0.80 17.44
C VAL A 542 20.80 0.98 17.50
N LYS A 543 21.52 0.73 16.41
CA LYS A 543 22.98 0.88 16.33
C LYS A 543 23.40 1.94 15.33
N ARG A 544 24.35 2.76 15.75
CA ARG A 544 24.91 3.89 15.00
C ARG A 544 26.39 4.07 15.34
N LEU A 545 27.04 5.03 14.70
CA LEU A 545 28.40 5.47 14.99
C LEU A 545 28.39 6.81 15.71
N VAL A 546 29.48 7.12 16.44
CA VAL A 546 29.73 8.48 16.94
C VAL A 546 29.76 9.43 15.76
N GLY A 547 28.97 10.50 15.83
CA GLY A 547 28.87 11.48 14.76
C GLY A 547 27.99 11.06 13.57
N ASP A 548 27.24 9.94 13.63
CA ASP A 548 26.09 9.73 12.74
C ASP A 548 24.96 10.74 13.09
N ASP A 549 24.21 11.20 12.10
CA ASP A 549 22.99 11.99 12.34
C ASP A 549 21.78 11.05 12.53
N ILE A 550 21.16 11.11 13.70
CA ILE A 550 20.10 10.21 14.14
C ILE A 550 18.75 10.85 13.86
N ILE A 551 18.26 10.64 12.63
CA ILE A 551 16.89 11.00 12.26
C ILE A 551 15.93 10.15 13.07
N VAL A 552 15.06 10.79 13.85
CA VAL A 552 13.94 10.16 14.57
C VAL A 552 12.64 10.75 14.05
N GLU A 553 11.66 9.89 13.83
CA GLU A 553 10.32 10.25 13.40
C GLU A 553 9.25 9.61 14.28
N ALA A 554 8.08 10.24 14.37
CA ALA A 554 6.91 9.70 15.06
C ALA A 554 5.62 10.27 14.46
N ASP A 555 4.52 9.54 14.63
CA ASP A 555 3.17 10.03 14.35
C ASP A 555 2.63 10.63 15.66
N VAL A 556 2.24 11.91 15.65
CA VAL A 556 1.83 12.62 16.87
C VAL A 556 0.57 13.44 16.64
N LEU A 557 -0.52 13.03 17.29
CA LEU A 557 -1.89 13.43 17.00
C LEU A 557 -2.71 13.75 18.24
N MET A 558 -3.73 14.60 18.11
CA MET A 558 -4.68 14.97 19.17
C MET A 558 -6.05 15.27 18.54
N ASP A 559 -7.14 15.15 19.31
CA ASP A 559 -8.45 15.61 18.87
C ASP A 559 -8.56 17.15 18.81
N GLY A 560 -9.26 17.65 17.79
CA GLY A 560 -9.49 19.08 17.56
C GLY A 560 -8.72 19.63 16.36
N HIS A 561 -8.31 20.89 16.44
CA HIS A 561 -7.54 21.60 15.40
C HIS A 561 -6.41 22.48 15.98
N ASP A 562 -6.09 22.30 17.26
CA ASP A 562 -5.03 23.04 17.93
C ASP A 562 -3.66 22.47 17.50
N LYS A 563 -2.66 23.35 17.34
CA LYS A 563 -1.30 22.91 17.03
C LYS A 563 -0.69 22.14 18.20
N LEU A 564 0.16 21.18 17.87
CA LEU A 564 1.05 20.51 18.82
C LEU A 564 2.47 21.06 18.69
N ALA A 565 3.18 21.11 19.82
CA ALA A 565 4.63 21.18 19.86
C ALA A 565 5.16 19.79 20.18
N VAL A 566 6.14 19.33 19.40
CA VAL A 566 6.74 18.00 19.53
C VAL A 566 8.25 18.15 19.63
N HIS A 567 8.86 17.55 20.63
CA HIS A 567 10.30 17.58 20.89
C HIS A 567 10.86 16.16 20.95
N LEU A 568 11.99 15.99 20.28
CA LEU A 568 12.87 14.83 20.42
C LEU A 568 13.73 15.04 21.67
N LEU A 569 13.60 14.13 22.63
CA LEU A 569 14.44 14.04 23.82
C LEU A 569 15.60 13.10 23.53
N TRP A 570 16.82 13.44 23.93
CA TRP A 570 17.95 12.49 23.90
C TRP A 570 19.00 12.79 24.99
N ARG A 571 19.76 11.78 25.41
CA ARG A 571 20.88 11.89 26.36
C ARG A 571 21.77 10.64 26.33
N ALA A 572 22.98 10.73 26.86
CA ALA A 572 23.73 9.53 27.24
C ALA A 572 23.07 8.86 28.46
N GLN A 573 23.22 7.54 28.61
CA GLN A 573 22.53 6.83 29.70
C GLN A 573 23.01 7.27 31.11
N ASP A 574 24.24 7.77 31.23
CA ASP A 574 24.86 8.26 32.46
C ASP A 574 24.58 9.76 32.78
N GLU A 575 23.83 10.46 31.93
CA GLU A 575 23.38 11.84 32.13
C GLU A 575 21.93 11.84 32.65
N ASP A 576 21.62 12.52 33.76
CA ASP A 576 20.24 12.60 34.27
C ASP A 576 19.34 13.60 33.51
N THR A 577 19.94 14.52 32.73
CA THR A 577 19.24 15.60 32.03
C THR A 577 18.98 15.25 30.57
N TRP A 578 17.76 15.47 30.08
CA TRP A 578 17.42 15.37 28.66
C TRP A 578 17.93 16.60 27.88
N GLN A 579 18.54 16.37 26.73
CA GLN A 579 18.67 17.38 25.69
C GLN A 579 17.38 17.41 24.85
N HIS A 580 16.98 18.60 24.41
CA HIS A 580 15.71 18.83 23.71
C HIS A 580 15.95 19.38 22.30
N VAL A 581 15.41 18.71 21.28
CA VAL A 581 15.42 19.18 19.89
C VAL A 581 13.97 19.30 19.39
N PRO A 582 13.51 20.49 18.95
CA PRO A 582 12.19 20.62 18.32
C PRO A 582 12.08 19.73 17.07
N MET A 583 10.99 18.99 16.94
CA MET A 583 10.67 18.22 15.74
C MET A 583 9.86 19.08 14.78
N MET A 584 10.05 18.86 13.48
CA MET A 584 9.32 19.54 12.42
C MET A 584 8.23 18.63 11.83
N PRO A 585 7.04 19.15 11.51
CA PRO A 585 5.99 18.38 10.87
C PRO A 585 6.33 18.14 9.39
N LEU A 586 6.15 16.90 8.93
CA LEU A 586 6.25 16.50 7.52
C LEU A 586 4.88 16.53 6.80
N GLY A 587 3.79 16.67 7.56
CA GLY A 587 2.41 16.52 7.10
C GLY A 587 1.80 15.18 7.55
N ASN A 588 0.46 15.07 7.49
CA ASN A 588 -0.30 13.91 7.95
C ASN A 588 0.15 13.40 9.35
N ASP A 589 0.23 14.33 10.31
CA ASP A 589 0.63 14.10 11.70
C ASP A 589 1.99 13.43 11.92
N ARG A 590 2.82 13.29 10.87
CA ARG A 590 4.19 12.79 10.93
C ARG A 590 5.13 13.92 11.32
N TRP A 591 6.01 13.68 12.29
CA TRP A 591 7.03 14.60 12.77
C TRP A 591 8.43 14.01 12.62
N ARG A 592 9.44 14.85 12.39
CA ARG A 592 10.86 14.47 12.27
C ARG A 592 11.74 15.39 13.12
N GLY A 593 12.64 14.80 13.90
CA GLY A 593 13.78 15.48 14.53
C GLY A 593 15.09 14.78 14.16
N ALA A 594 16.22 15.39 14.50
CA ALA A 594 17.53 14.75 14.37
C ALA A 594 18.46 15.19 15.52
N PHE A 595 19.34 14.30 15.97
CA PHE A 595 20.42 14.63 16.90
C PHE A 595 21.69 13.87 16.53
N ARG A 596 22.85 14.32 17.04
CA ARG A 596 24.17 13.77 16.70
C ARG A 596 24.92 13.40 17.98
N PRO A 597 24.99 12.11 18.38
CA PRO A 597 25.70 11.71 19.59
C PRO A 597 27.23 11.82 19.39
N GLU A 598 27.85 12.63 20.23
CA GLU A 598 29.30 12.88 20.22
C GLU A 598 30.10 11.91 21.12
N ARG A 599 29.41 11.17 22.00
CA ARG A 599 30.00 10.24 22.97
C ARG A 599 29.86 8.78 22.50
N LEU A 600 30.83 7.93 22.86
CA LEU A 600 30.72 6.47 22.74
C LEU A 600 29.81 5.91 23.83
N GLY A 601 29.09 4.82 23.52
CA GLY A 601 28.33 4.03 24.49
C GLY A 601 26.80 4.14 24.35
N ARG A 602 26.10 3.67 25.38
CA ARG A 602 24.63 3.60 25.38
C ARG A 602 24.02 4.97 25.62
N HIS A 603 23.18 5.39 24.68
CA HIS A 603 22.33 6.56 24.75
C HIS A 603 20.86 6.13 24.79
N VAL A 604 19.97 7.08 25.10
CA VAL A 604 18.52 6.91 25.02
C VAL A 604 17.89 8.13 24.34
N TYR A 605 16.75 7.92 23.68
CA TYR A 605 15.92 8.98 23.10
C TYR A 605 14.43 8.71 23.32
N ALA A 606 13.61 9.75 23.33
CA ALA A 606 12.16 9.67 23.47
C ALA A 606 11.49 10.81 22.69
N VAL A 607 10.20 10.73 22.45
CA VAL A 607 9.41 11.83 21.87
C VAL A 607 8.49 12.38 22.95
N ALA A 608 8.46 13.70 23.10
CA ALA A 608 7.58 14.42 24.00
C ALA A 608 6.69 15.37 23.22
N ALA A 609 5.41 15.45 23.58
CA ALA A 609 4.43 16.26 22.86
C ALA A 609 3.45 16.96 23.81
N TRP A 610 3.05 18.18 23.46
CA TRP A 610 2.04 18.96 24.17
C TRP A 610 1.29 19.89 23.21
N ARG A 611 0.16 20.43 23.67
CA ARG A 611 -0.62 21.41 22.90
C ARG A 611 0.08 22.77 22.90
N ASP A 612 0.46 23.27 21.72
CA ASP A 612 1.02 24.61 21.58
C ASP A 612 -0.09 25.66 21.59
N ALA A 613 -0.31 26.26 22.77
CA ALA A 613 -1.29 27.31 22.94
C ALA A 613 -0.94 28.60 22.16
N PHE A 614 0.35 28.93 22.00
CA PHE A 614 0.75 30.19 21.35
C PHE A 614 0.82 30.05 19.82
N GLY A 615 1.39 28.97 19.29
CA GLY A 615 1.41 28.73 17.83
C GLY A 615 0.03 28.43 17.25
N THR A 616 -0.92 27.93 18.06
CA THR A 616 -2.35 27.87 17.71
C THR A 616 -2.91 29.29 17.59
N TYR A 617 -2.84 30.07 18.67
CA TYR A 617 -3.28 31.46 18.72
C TYR A 617 -2.70 32.32 17.57
N ARG A 618 -1.39 32.25 17.33
CA ARG A 618 -0.70 33.00 16.26
C ARG A 618 -1.26 32.67 14.89
N SER A 619 -1.56 31.40 14.63
CA SER A 619 -2.13 30.95 13.36
C SER A 619 -3.59 31.38 13.19
N GLU A 620 -4.36 31.50 14.26
CA GLU A 620 -5.71 32.08 14.20
C GLU A 620 -5.66 33.60 13.96
N LEU A 621 -4.80 34.32 14.67
CA LEU A 621 -4.57 35.77 14.49
C LEU A 621 -4.17 36.09 13.04
N GLU A 622 -3.22 35.33 12.48
CA GLU A 622 -2.74 35.46 11.11
C GLU A 622 -3.87 35.25 10.08
N LYS A 623 -4.68 34.20 10.24
CA LYS A 623 -5.83 33.91 9.37
C LYS A 623 -6.91 34.99 9.48
N LYS A 624 -7.28 35.40 10.70
CA LYS A 624 -8.28 36.46 10.96
C LYS A 624 -7.84 37.79 10.34
N HIS A 625 -6.59 38.20 10.56
CA HIS A 625 -6.04 39.41 9.98
C HIS A 625 -6.00 39.37 8.44
N THR A 626 -5.53 38.25 7.86
CA THR A 626 -5.47 38.07 6.40
C THR A 626 -6.86 38.09 5.75
N ALA A 627 -7.89 37.61 6.47
CA ALA A 627 -9.29 37.68 6.05
C ALA A 627 -9.96 39.06 6.29
N GLY A 628 -9.21 40.07 6.76
CA GLY A 628 -9.72 41.42 7.02
C GLY A 628 -10.65 41.52 8.24
N VAL A 629 -10.59 40.57 9.15
CA VAL A 629 -11.40 40.54 10.38
C VAL A 629 -10.79 41.50 11.42
N GLU A 630 -11.65 42.11 12.24
CA GLU A 630 -11.26 42.90 13.41
C GLU A 630 -10.64 41.97 14.49
N VAL A 631 -9.50 42.35 15.07
CA VAL A 631 -8.69 41.48 15.96
C VAL A 631 -8.35 42.11 17.31
N THR A 632 -9.05 43.17 17.73
CA THR A 632 -8.79 43.89 18.99
C THR A 632 -8.82 42.97 20.21
N LEU A 633 -9.70 41.95 20.23
CA LEU A 633 -9.78 40.98 21.31
C LEU A 633 -8.57 40.04 21.30
N GLU A 634 -8.24 39.47 20.15
CA GLU A 634 -7.12 38.57 19.97
C GLU A 634 -5.79 39.24 20.34
N LEU A 635 -5.60 40.52 20.02
CA LEU A 635 -4.38 41.26 20.41
C LEU A 635 -4.20 41.38 21.94
N GLU A 636 -5.30 41.44 22.68
CA GLU A 636 -5.31 41.43 24.14
C GLU A 636 -5.12 40.02 24.72
N GLU A 637 -5.65 38.98 24.07
CA GLU A 637 -5.37 37.57 24.41
C GLU A 637 -3.88 37.23 24.22
N GLY A 638 -3.28 37.66 23.12
CA GLY A 638 -1.85 37.48 22.84
C GLY A 638 -0.95 38.18 23.86
N ALA A 639 -1.27 39.42 24.22
CA ALA A 639 -0.57 40.16 25.28
C ALA A 639 -0.62 39.42 26.64
N ARG A 640 -1.77 38.80 26.97
CA ARG A 640 -1.93 37.99 28.18
C ARG A 640 -1.18 36.66 28.12
N LEU A 641 -1.14 35.99 26.96
CA LEU A 641 -0.32 34.78 26.78
C LEU A 641 1.17 35.08 27.01
N VAL A 642 1.68 36.18 26.45
CA VAL A 642 3.08 36.62 26.66
C VAL A 642 3.34 37.02 28.12
N ALA A 643 2.42 37.74 28.77
CA ALA A 643 2.56 38.11 30.18
C ALA A 643 2.57 36.87 31.10
N LEU A 644 1.65 35.93 30.89
CA LEU A 644 1.59 34.67 31.65
C LEU A 644 2.88 33.84 31.46
N ALA A 645 3.41 33.81 30.24
CA ALA A 645 4.68 33.14 29.94
C ALA A 645 5.88 33.85 30.60
N ALA A 646 5.88 35.18 30.72
CA ALA A 646 6.91 35.92 31.46
C ALA A 646 6.88 35.63 32.97
N GLU A 647 5.68 35.54 33.57
CA GLU A 647 5.49 35.22 34.99
C GLU A 647 5.90 33.79 35.38
N HIS A 648 5.77 32.84 34.45
CA HIS A 648 5.96 31.40 34.68
C HIS A 648 7.14 30.80 33.90
N ALA A 649 8.03 31.64 33.37
CA ALA A 649 9.20 31.21 32.62
C ALA A 649 10.16 30.37 33.50
N PRO A 650 10.70 29.25 33.00
CA PRO A 650 11.75 28.51 33.70
C PRO A 650 13.09 29.28 33.65
N ASN A 651 14.04 28.91 34.52
CA ASN A 651 15.31 29.64 34.70
C ASN A 651 16.23 29.65 33.46
N ASP A 652 15.98 28.77 32.49
CA ASP A 652 16.70 28.60 31.22
C ASP A 652 16.01 29.27 30.02
N ALA A 653 14.77 29.75 30.18
CA ALA A 653 14.07 30.53 29.16
C ALA A 653 14.57 31.99 29.10
N PRO A 654 14.31 32.73 28.00
CA PRO A 654 14.74 34.12 27.87
C PRO A 654 13.82 35.09 28.66
N VAL A 655 13.84 34.99 30.00
CA VAL A 655 12.97 35.72 30.95
C VAL A 655 12.99 37.24 30.72
N ASP A 656 14.15 37.83 30.45
CA ASP A 656 14.26 39.27 30.15
C ASP A 656 13.64 39.65 28.80
N ALA A 657 13.70 38.77 27.79
CA ALA A 657 13.06 38.99 26.50
C ALA A 657 11.53 38.91 26.62
N LEU A 658 11.01 37.97 27.41
CA LEU A 658 9.58 37.85 27.73
C LEU A 658 9.08 39.09 28.48
N HIS A 659 9.76 39.52 29.54
CA HIS A 659 9.41 40.76 30.25
C HIS A 659 9.57 42.02 29.40
N LYS A 660 10.46 42.03 28.40
CA LYS A 660 10.59 43.13 27.44
C LYS A 660 9.43 43.11 26.43
N LEU A 661 9.09 41.94 25.89
CA LEU A 661 8.00 41.77 24.93
C LEU A 661 6.64 42.10 25.58
N ALA A 662 6.38 41.64 26.81
CA ALA A 662 5.18 41.99 27.56
C ALA A 662 5.02 43.51 27.76
N ARG A 663 6.13 44.22 28.08
CA ARG A 663 6.13 45.70 28.16
C ARG A 663 5.88 46.36 26.82
N LEU A 664 6.56 45.92 25.76
CA LEU A 664 6.34 46.44 24.40
C LEU A 664 4.90 46.22 23.93
N LEU A 665 4.29 45.07 24.22
CA LEU A 665 2.89 44.78 23.89
C LEU A 665 1.91 45.61 24.73
N ALA A 666 2.23 45.92 26.00
CA ALA A 666 1.41 46.81 26.80
C ALA A 666 1.42 48.26 26.27
N GLU A 667 2.60 48.77 25.91
CA GLU A 667 2.83 50.16 25.48
C GLU A 667 2.49 50.44 24.00
N ALA A 668 2.47 49.41 23.14
CA ALA A 668 2.23 49.54 21.70
C ALA A 668 0.75 49.75 21.31
N ASP A 669 0.53 50.46 20.20
CA ASP A 669 -0.76 50.51 19.49
C ASP A 669 -1.12 49.17 18.82
N GLN A 670 -2.34 49.07 18.28
CA GLN A 670 -2.85 47.83 17.69
C GLN A 670 -2.02 47.30 16.50
N ALA A 671 -1.52 48.18 15.63
CA ALA A 671 -0.75 47.77 14.46
C ALA A 671 0.64 47.26 14.87
N HIS A 672 1.26 47.92 15.86
CA HIS A 672 2.52 47.47 16.44
C HIS A 672 2.36 46.18 17.28
N ARG A 673 1.28 46.04 18.07
CA ARG A 673 0.93 44.79 18.78
C ARG A 673 0.77 43.62 17.81
N LEU A 674 0.00 43.81 16.73
CA LEU A 674 -0.23 42.80 15.70
C LEU A 674 1.09 42.34 15.06
N LYS A 675 1.95 43.30 14.67
CA LYS A 675 3.26 43.00 14.12
C LYS A 675 4.12 42.21 15.11
N LEU A 676 4.17 42.62 16.38
CA LEU A 676 4.93 41.95 17.43
C LEU A 676 4.43 40.52 17.73
N LEU A 677 3.11 40.29 17.70
CA LEU A 677 2.51 38.97 18.00
C LEU A 677 2.63 37.97 16.85
N LEU A 678 2.72 38.46 15.61
CA LEU A 678 2.97 37.63 14.42
C LEU A 678 4.47 37.42 14.12
N ASP A 679 5.36 38.18 14.75
CA ASP A 679 6.80 38.15 14.50
C ASP A 679 7.42 36.76 14.81
N PRO A 680 8.24 36.18 13.91
CA PRO A 680 8.93 34.90 14.16
C PRO A 680 9.81 34.89 15.42
N VAL A 681 10.37 36.05 15.82
CA VAL A 681 11.16 36.17 17.06
C VAL A 681 10.27 35.96 18.28
N THR A 682 9.03 36.45 18.25
CA THR A 682 8.03 36.24 19.31
C THR A 682 7.62 34.78 19.40
N GLU A 683 7.38 34.11 18.26
CA GLU A 683 7.10 32.66 18.25
C GLU A 683 8.23 31.85 18.88
N HIS A 684 9.49 32.13 18.50
CA HIS A 684 10.66 31.43 19.04
C HIS A 684 10.82 31.65 20.56
N VAL A 685 10.66 32.89 21.04
CA VAL A 685 10.72 33.25 22.46
C VAL A 685 9.59 32.58 23.25
N MET A 686 8.38 32.52 22.71
CA MET A 686 7.22 31.89 23.36
C MET A 686 7.32 30.37 23.41
N ALA A 687 7.90 29.72 22.40
CA ALA A 687 8.17 28.29 22.42
C ALA A 687 9.12 27.91 23.57
N GLN A 688 10.22 28.66 23.74
CA GLN A 688 11.19 28.49 24.83
C GLN A 688 10.59 28.74 26.22
N ALA A 689 9.61 29.65 26.33
CA ALA A 689 8.99 30.03 27.62
C ALA A 689 8.05 28.97 28.23
N SER A 690 7.74 27.89 27.51
CA SER A 690 6.60 27.01 27.81
C SER A 690 6.82 26.03 28.97
N HIS A 691 6.81 26.54 30.22
CA HIS A 691 6.68 25.72 31.44
C HIS A 691 5.28 25.08 31.54
N TYR A 692 4.23 25.79 31.08
CA TYR A 692 2.89 25.22 30.99
C TYR A 692 2.73 24.46 29.66
N ARG A 693 2.76 23.12 29.73
CA ARG A 693 2.65 22.19 28.60
C ARG A 693 1.34 21.40 28.71
N PRO A 694 0.21 21.89 28.14
CA PRO A 694 -1.09 21.23 28.28
C PRO A 694 -1.07 19.86 27.61
N PHE A 695 -1.60 18.86 28.30
CA PHE A 695 -1.66 17.46 27.85
C PHE A 695 -0.28 16.83 27.54
N TYR A 696 0.81 17.32 28.20
CA TYR A 696 2.15 16.76 28.04
C TYR A 696 2.16 15.23 28.16
N VAL A 697 2.66 14.58 27.12
CA VAL A 697 2.90 13.15 27.05
C VAL A 697 4.33 12.91 26.59
N GLU A 698 4.93 11.83 27.07
CA GLU A 698 6.28 11.37 26.73
C GLU A 698 6.19 9.90 26.33
N SER A 699 6.89 9.50 25.28
CA SER A 699 6.99 8.10 24.86
C SER A 699 7.76 7.26 25.88
N VAL A 700 7.83 5.94 25.66
CA VAL A 700 8.91 5.15 26.27
C VAL A 700 10.27 5.65 25.78
N ALA A 701 11.32 5.43 26.57
CA ALA A 701 12.70 5.72 26.16
C ALA A 701 13.26 4.57 25.31
N TYR A 702 13.68 4.89 24.09
CA TYR A 702 14.27 3.98 23.11
C TYR A 702 15.80 3.95 23.27
N PRO A 703 16.44 2.76 23.36
CA PRO A 703 17.89 2.64 23.52
C PRO A 703 18.65 2.77 22.19
N LEU A 704 19.86 3.33 22.27
CA LEU A 704 20.77 3.57 21.14
C LEU A 704 22.21 3.18 21.51
N ASP A 705 22.80 2.20 20.82
CA ASP A 705 24.23 1.87 20.90
C ASP A 705 25.01 2.74 19.91
N VAL A 706 25.82 3.65 20.44
CA VAL A 706 26.71 4.53 19.66
C VAL A 706 28.13 3.99 19.72
N GLU A 707 28.60 3.42 18.61
CA GLU A 707 29.89 2.70 18.53
C GLU A 707 30.95 3.48 17.72
N ARG A 708 32.21 3.04 17.81
CA ARG A 708 33.32 3.63 17.04
C ARG A 708 33.27 3.21 15.57
N ALA A 709 33.84 4.01 14.67
CA ALA A 709 33.88 3.73 13.22
C ALA A 709 34.34 2.30 12.86
N GLY A 710 35.32 1.74 13.58
CA GLY A 710 35.79 0.35 13.42
C GLY A 710 34.73 -0.74 13.62
N ALA A 711 33.57 -0.41 14.23
CA ALA A 711 32.42 -1.28 14.31
C ALA A 711 31.72 -1.48 12.96
N ALA A 712 31.82 -0.52 12.02
CA ALA A 712 31.17 -0.58 10.70
C ALA A 712 32.15 -0.51 9.51
N PHE A 713 33.33 0.08 9.67
CA PHE A 713 34.37 0.16 8.66
C PHE A 713 35.70 -0.42 9.17
N ALA A 714 36.09 -1.58 8.65
CA ALA A 714 37.37 -2.22 8.95
C ALA A 714 37.72 -3.26 7.88
N SER A 715 39.01 -3.46 7.67
CA SER A 715 39.54 -4.53 6.81
C SER A 715 40.36 -5.49 7.67
N TRP A 716 39.91 -6.74 7.82
CA TRP A 716 40.48 -7.73 8.76
C TRP A 716 41.39 -8.74 8.05
N TYR A 717 42.50 -9.11 8.68
CA TYR A 717 43.40 -10.19 8.23
C TYR A 717 43.57 -11.23 9.34
N LYS A 718 43.23 -12.49 9.07
CA LYS A 718 43.45 -13.63 9.99
C LYS A 718 44.74 -14.37 9.63
N LEU A 719 45.63 -14.55 10.60
CA LEU A 719 46.79 -15.46 10.51
C LEU A 719 46.93 -16.31 11.76
N PHE A 720 47.66 -17.42 11.67
CA PHE A 720 48.05 -18.23 12.82
C PHE A 720 49.45 -17.81 13.30
N PRO A 721 49.62 -17.25 14.52
CA PRO A 721 50.92 -16.80 15.02
C PRO A 721 52.02 -17.88 14.97
N ARG A 722 51.63 -19.16 15.18
CA ARG A 722 52.54 -20.30 15.10
C ARG A 722 53.13 -20.58 13.70
N SER A 723 52.51 -20.06 12.64
CA SER A 723 53.02 -20.15 11.25
C SER A 723 53.83 -18.95 10.81
N ALA A 724 53.89 -17.87 11.61
CA ALA A 724 54.60 -16.64 11.25
C ALA A 724 56.14 -16.81 11.25
N SER A 725 56.64 -17.99 11.62
CA SER A 725 58.05 -18.39 11.53
C SER A 725 58.59 -18.46 10.10
N ASP A 726 57.70 -18.55 9.12
CA ASP A 726 57.97 -18.87 7.71
C ASP A 726 58.73 -20.21 7.51
N ASP A 727 58.60 -21.14 8.47
CA ASP A 727 59.27 -22.45 8.53
C ASP A 727 58.35 -23.51 9.16
N GLU A 728 58.05 -24.60 8.43
CA GLU A 728 57.15 -25.68 8.90
C GLU A 728 57.71 -26.53 10.04
N GLN A 729 59.02 -26.48 10.29
CA GLN A 729 59.67 -27.21 11.38
C GLN A 729 59.85 -26.36 12.65
N ARG A 730 59.51 -25.07 12.60
CA ARG A 730 59.71 -24.12 13.71
C ARG A 730 58.41 -23.42 14.07
N HIS A 731 57.93 -23.66 15.29
CA HIS A 731 56.79 -22.90 15.84
C HIS A 731 57.13 -21.41 15.92
N GLY A 732 56.31 -20.56 15.31
CA GLY A 732 56.45 -19.10 15.32
C GLY A 732 56.12 -18.48 16.68
N THR A 733 56.76 -17.35 16.96
CA THR A 733 56.58 -16.53 18.18
C THR A 733 55.87 -15.22 17.86
N PHE A 734 55.47 -14.46 18.89
CA PHE A 734 54.96 -13.10 18.69
C PHE A 734 55.97 -12.16 18.01
N ASP A 735 57.28 -12.35 18.20
CA ASP A 735 58.31 -11.55 17.48
C ASP A 735 58.43 -11.92 16.00
N ASP A 736 58.13 -13.17 15.61
CA ASP A 736 58.01 -13.52 14.20
C ASP A 736 56.79 -12.80 13.57
N VAL A 737 55.65 -12.73 14.28
CA VAL A 737 54.47 -11.93 13.85
C VAL A 737 54.79 -10.44 13.72
N ILE A 738 55.62 -9.86 14.60
CA ILE A 738 56.00 -8.43 14.52
C ILE A 738 56.65 -8.09 13.16
N ARG A 739 57.45 -9.01 12.58
CA ARG A 739 58.08 -8.80 11.26
C ARG A 739 57.05 -8.76 10.12
N ARG A 740 55.93 -9.46 10.28
CA ARG A 740 54.84 -9.55 9.29
C ARG A 740 53.94 -8.31 9.25
N LEU A 741 53.87 -7.52 10.33
CA LEU A 741 52.98 -6.35 10.47
C LEU A 741 53.11 -5.33 9.32
N GLY A 742 54.32 -5.10 8.82
CA GLY A 742 54.58 -4.16 7.73
C GLY A 742 53.91 -4.57 6.41
N ALA A 743 53.96 -5.86 6.06
CA ALA A 743 53.32 -6.38 4.85
C ALA A 743 51.78 -6.36 4.97
N ILE A 744 51.25 -6.73 6.14
CA ILE A 744 49.81 -6.73 6.44
C ILE A 744 49.23 -5.31 6.35
N ARG A 745 49.92 -4.32 6.93
CA ARG A 745 49.53 -2.91 6.78
C ARG A 745 49.71 -2.39 5.35
N GLY A 746 50.72 -2.87 4.62
CA GLY A 746 50.95 -2.58 3.19
C GLY A 746 49.80 -3.05 2.28
N MET A 747 49.18 -4.20 2.60
CA MET A 747 47.93 -4.66 1.97
C MET A 747 46.69 -3.82 2.35
N GLY A 748 46.82 -2.84 3.26
CA GLY A 748 45.73 -1.97 3.66
C GLY A 748 44.74 -2.62 4.62
N PHE A 749 45.16 -3.61 5.42
CA PHE A 749 44.37 -4.09 6.55
C PHE A 749 44.46 -3.13 7.76
N ASP A 750 43.45 -3.19 8.62
CA ASP A 750 43.26 -2.36 9.82
C ASP A 750 43.21 -3.21 11.10
N VAL A 751 42.77 -4.47 10.99
CA VAL A 751 42.68 -5.42 12.09
C VAL A 751 43.48 -6.67 11.77
N LEU A 752 44.28 -7.13 12.75
CA LEU A 752 44.98 -8.40 12.75
C LEU A 752 44.30 -9.35 13.74
N TYR A 753 43.72 -10.42 13.22
CA TYR A 753 42.93 -11.41 13.98
C TYR A 753 43.71 -12.71 14.14
N PHE A 754 43.80 -13.22 15.37
CA PHE A 754 44.39 -14.52 15.67
C PHE A 754 43.31 -15.54 16.08
N PRO A 755 43.45 -16.83 15.72
CA PRO A 755 42.88 -17.93 16.50
C PRO A 755 43.27 -17.84 17.99
N PRO A 756 42.70 -18.68 18.88
CA PRO A 756 43.07 -18.67 20.29
C PRO A 756 44.59 -18.81 20.51
N ILE A 757 45.14 -17.99 21.41
CA ILE A 757 46.59 -17.87 21.68
C ILE A 757 47.02 -18.59 22.97
N HIS A 758 46.17 -19.48 23.48
CA HIS A 758 46.24 -20.12 24.79
C HIS A 758 46.92 -21.51 24.72
N PRO A 759 47.33 -22.11 25.86
CA PRO A 759 47.81 -23.50 25.91
C PRO A 759 46.86 -24.48 25.21
N ILE A 760 47.40 -25.45 24.47
CA ILE A 760 46.62 -26.41 23.66
C ILE A 760 46.68 -27.81 24.29
N GLY A 761 45.50 -28.43 24.47
CA GLY A 761 45.35 -29.77 25.05
C GLY A 761 46.19 -30.85 24.36
N ARG A 762 46.54 -31.88 25.12
CA ARG A 762 47.31 -33.06 24.71
C ARG A 762 46.39 -34.29 24.62
N THR A 763 45.46 -34.44 25.56
CA THR A 763 44.42 -35.48 25.53
C THR A 763 43.51 -35.31 24.31
N ASN A 764 43.32 -36.39 23.55
CA ASN A 764 42.56 -36.44 22.29
C ASN A 764 43.00 -35.44 21.19
N ARG A 765 44.20 -34.84 21.28
CA ARG A 765 44.70 -33.84 20.32
C ARG A 765 44.54 -34.33 18.87
N LYS A 766 43.96 -33.48 18.02
CA LYS A 766 43.88 -33.70 16.57
C LYS A 766 45.24 -33.56 15.90
N GLY A 767 45.60 -34.54 15.09
CA GLY A 767 46.77 -34.48 14.21
C GLY A 767 46.48 -33.85 12.84
N ARG A 768 47.48 -33.81 11.97
CA ARG A 768 47.40 -33.24 10.60
C ARG A 768 46.14 -33.71 9.85
N ASN A 769 45.57 -32.84 9.02
CA ASN A 769 44.31 -33.10 8.29
C ASN A 769 43.11 -33.56 9.16
N ASN A 770 43.00 -33.05 10.40
CA ASN A 770 41.95 -33.42 11.37
C ASN A 770 41.98 -34.93 11.75
N SER A 771 43.17 -35.53 11.79
CA SER A 771 43.38 -36.90 12.27
C SER A 771 42.92 -37.04 13.73
N LEU A 772 42.28 -38.17 14.05
CA LEU A 772 41.93 -38.54 15.44
C LEU A 772 43.14 -38.98 16.29
N ARG A 773 44.34 -38.97 15.71
CA ARG A 773 45.62 -39.20 16.40
C ARG A 773 46.61 -38.14 15.95
N ALA A 774 47.17 -37.43 16.92
CA ALA A 774 48.33 -36.54 16.74
C ALA A 774 49.62 -37.34 16.89
N GLU A 775 50.61 -37.04 16.06
CA GLU A 775 52.00 -37.43 16.31
C GLU A 775 52.63 -36.54 17.40
N PRO A 776 53.78 -36.91 18.01
CA PRO A 776 54.34 -36.18 19.16
C PRO A 776 54.59 -34.68 18.93
N ASP A 777 54.95 -34.31 17.70
CA ASP A 777 55.27 -32.93 17.29
C ASP A 777 54.07 -32.19 16.65
N ASP A 778 52.89 -32.83 16.53
CA ASP A 778 51.70 -32.19 15.95
C ASP A 778 51.20 -31.06 16.88
N PRO A 779 51.04 -29.82 16.38
CA PRO A 779 50.73 -28.64 17.20
C PRO A 779 49.26 -28.55 17.63
N GLY A 780 48.41 -29.51 17.20
CA GLY A 780 47.01 -29.58 17.57
C GLY A 780 46.12 -28.46 17.04
N SER A 781 44.86 -28.46 17.46
CA SER A 781 43.89 -27.40 17.19
C SER A 781 44.03 -26.26 18.21
N PRO A 782 44.24 -24.99 17.82
CA PRO A 782 44.21 -23.86 18.76
C PRO A 782 42.88 -23.72 19.51
N TYR A 783 41.79 -24.25 18.94
CA TYR A 783 40.47 -24.25 19.57
C TYR A 783 40.32 -25.30 20.69
N ALA A 784 41.30 -26.20 20.88
CA ALA A 784 41.41 -27.10 22.03
C ALA A 784 42.09 -26.41 23.23
N ILE A 785 41.48 -25.31 23.68
CA ILE A 785 42.00 -24.41 24.72
C ILE A 785 42.10 -25.13 26.07
N GLY A 786 43.27 -25.04 26.70
CA GLY A 786 43.54 -25.53 28.03
C GLY A 786 44.60 -26.61 28.07
N ALA A 787 45.55 -26.46 29.00
CA ALA A 787 46.48 -27.50 29.40
C ALA A 787 46.94 -27.24 30.85
N THR A 788 47.87 -28.08 31.33
CA THR A 788 48.57 -27.88 32.62
C THR A 788 49.22 -26.51 32.79
N GLU A 789 49.51 -25.82 31.68
CA GLU A 789 50.14 -24.49 31.64
C GLU A 789 49.14 -23.31 31.73
N GLY A 790 47.82 -23.55 31.69
CA GLY A 790 46.80 -22.51 31.86
C GLY A 790 45.58 -22.63 30.94
N GLY A 791 44.65 -21.67 31.06
CA GLY A 791 43.37 -21.60 30.35
C GLY A 791 43.24 -20.38 29.41
N HIS A 792 42.02 -19.85 29.26
CA HIS A 792 41.69 -18.70 28.39
C HIS A 792 42.35 -17.37 28.79
N ASP A 793 42.98 -17.30 29.96
CA ASP A 793 43.76 -16.17 30.48
C ASP A 793 45.29 -16.33 30.27
N ALA A 794 45.74 -17.52 29.84
CA ALA A 794 47.14 -17.83 29.63
C ALA A 794 47.59 -17.65 28.16
N ILE A 795 48.90 -17.52 27.96
CA ILE A 795 49.57 -17.53 26.66
C ILE A 795 50.15 -18.94 26.40
N HIS A 796 50.06 -19.43 25.17
CA HIS A 796 50.71 -20.68 24.75
C HIS A 796 52.25 -20.55 24.88
N PRO A 797 52.95 -21.42 25.63
CA PRO A 797 54.37 -21.23 25.93
C PRO A 797 55.31 -21.06 24.73
N GLN A 798 54.99 -21.67 23.58
CA GLN A 798 55.77 -21.51 22.33
C GLN A 798 55.51 -20.20 21.57
N LEU A 799 54.49 -19.41 21.93
CA LEU A 799 54.29 -18.06 21.37
C LEU A 799 55.11 -16.99 22.10
N GLY A 800 55.38 -17.21 23.40
CA GLY A 800 56.07 -16.31 24.30
C GLY A 800 55.34 -16.17 25.64
N THR A 801 55.48 -14.99 26.24
CA THR A 801 54.84 -14.57 27.50
C THR A 801 53.84 -13.44 27.28
N LEU A 802 53.15 -13.02 28.35
CA LEU A 802 52.25 -11.85 28.31
C LEU A 802 52.98 -10.55 27.95
N GLU A 803 54.26 -10.37 28.31
CA GLU A 803 55.02 -9.18 27.91
C GLU A 803 55.46 -9.22 26.44
N ASP A 804 55.60 -10.42 25.86
CA ASP A 804 55.80 -10.58 24.42
C ASP A 804 54.52 -10.28 23.63
N PHE A 805 53.35 -10.65 24.18
CA PHE A 805 52.05 -10.22 23.65
C PHE A 805 51.86 -8.70 23.73
N ARG A 806 52.22 -8.06 24.85
CA ARG A 806 52.23 -6.60 24.99
C ARG A 806 53.20 -5.91 24.02
N ARG A 807 54.38 -6.51 23.77
CA ARG A 807 55.33 -6.03 22.74
C ARG A 807 54.70 -6.07 21.35
N LEU A 808 53.99 -7.15 21.00
CA LEU A 808 53.24 -7.27 19.75
C LEU A 808 52.09 -6.24 19.67
N MET A 809 51.32 -6.00 20.74
CA MET A 809 50.29 -4.96 20.77
C MET A 809 50.86 -3.55 20.54
N ARG A 810 51.99 -3.21 21.17
CA ARG A 810 52.68 -1.93 20.94
C ARG A 810 53.13 -1.80 19.47
N ALA A 811 53.80 -2.82 18.93
CA ALA A 811 54.25 -2.82 17.55
C ALA A 811 53.10 -2.78 16.52
N ALA A 812 51.98 -3.46 16.78
CA ALA A 812 50.78 -3.40 15.94
C ALA A 812 50.18 -1.99 15.92
N ARG A 813 50.02 -1.37 17.10
CA ARG A 813 49.52 0.00 17.24
C ARG A 813 50.43 1.02 16.54
N GLU A 814 51.75 0.87 16.62
CA GLU A 814 52.72 1.69 15.88
C GLU A 814 52.63 1.56 14.36
N LYS A 815 52.09 0.45 13.84
CA LYS A 815 51.77 0.29 12.40
C LYS A 815 50.33 0.66 12.05
N GLY A 816 49.52 1.08 13.02
CA GLY A 816 48.10 1.36 12.81
C GLY A 816 47.28 0.09 12.54
N LEU A 817 47.57 -0.99 13.26
CA LEU A 817 46.80 -2.23 13.29
C LEU A 817 46.23 -2.45 14.71
N GLU A 818 44.95 -2.76 14.81
CA GLU A 818 44.35 -3.30 16.03
C GLU A 818 44.51 -4.83 16.08
N LEU A 819 44.61 -5.41 17.28
CA LEU A 819 44.54 -6.87 17.45
C LEU A 819 43.12 -7.30 17.80
N ALA A 820 42.68 -8.41 17.18
CA ALA A 820 41.46 -9.12 17.53
C ALA A 820 41.80 -10.54 18.02
N LEU A 821 41.26 -10.91 19.18
CA LEU A 821 41.39 -12.26 19.72
C LEU A 821 40.15 -13.09 19.44
N ASP A 822 40.35 -14.39 19.34
CA ASP A 822 39.28 -15.38 19.31
C ASP A 822 38.81 -15.71 20.74
N PHE A 823 37.50 -15.69 20.97
CA PHE A 823 36.88 -16.06 22.25
C PHE A 823 35.98 -17.28 22.04
N ALA A 824 36.56 -18.46 22.28
CA ALA A 824 35.87 -19.74 22.14
C ALA A 824 35.54 -20.34 23.51
N ILE A 825 34.25 -20.30 23.88
CA ILE A 825 33.77 -20.86 25.14
C ILE A 825 33.60 -22.38 25.00
N GLN A 826 34.70 -23.08 25.27
CA GLN A 826 34.88 -24.53 25.31
C GLN A 826 36.23 -24.83 25.99
N CYS A 827 36.48 -26.10 26.33
CA CYS A 827 37.70 -26.52 27.02
C CYS A 827 38.25 -27.80 26.38
N SER A 828 39.57 -27.98 26.36
CA SER A 828 40.17 -29.31 26.19
C SER A 828 39.91 -30.18 27.43
N PRO A 829 40.08 -31.51 27.37
CA PRO A 829 40.04 -32.37 28.54
C PRO A 829 41.10 -32.04 29.61
N ASP A 830 42.16 -31.31 29.24
CA ASP A 830 43.29 -30.94 30.11
C ASP A 830 43.14 -29.51 30.69
N HIS A 831 42.03 -28.80 30.43
CA HIS A 831 41.82 -27.44 30.92
C HIS A 831 41.63 -27.41 32.46
N PRO A 832 42.27 -26.50 33.21
CA PRO A 832 42.25 -26.48 34.68
C PRO A 832 40.83 -26.52 35.31
N TRP A 833 39.86 -25.82 34.70
CA TRP A 833 38.45 -25.84 35.14
C TRP A 833 37.81 -27.24 35.22
N LEU A 834 38.26 -28.26 34.48
CA LEU A 834 37.72 -29.63 34.64
C LEU A 834 38.00 -30.21 36.03
N ARG A 835 39.12 -29.79 36.64
CA ARG A 835 39.55 -30.17 38.00
C ARG A 835 39.04 -29.20 39.06
N GLU A 836 39.11 -27.90 38.79
CA GLU A 836 38.77 -26.85 39.75
C GLU A 836 37.26 -26.58 39.85
N HIS A 837 36.53 -26.74 38.75
CA HIS A 837 35.11 -26.43 38.63
C HIS A 837 34.33 -27.56 37.91
N PRO A 838 34.39 -28.83 38.38
CA PRO A 838 33.74 -29.94 37.70
C PRO A 838 32.22 -29.76 37.53
N GLY A 839 31.56 -29.05 38.43
CA GLY A 839 30.13 -28.71 38.33
C GLY A 839 29.75 -27.77 37.18
N TRP A 840 30.72 -27.23 36.43
CA TRP A 840 30.48 -26.45 35.20
C TRP A 840 30.34 -27.32 33.95
N PHE A 841 30.41 -28.65 34.06
CA PHE A 841 30.43 -29.57 32.92
C PHE A 841 29.38 -30.68 33.05
N ALA A 842 28.79 -31.07 31.93
CA ALA A 842 27.79 -32.13 31.86
C ALA A 842 28.43 -33.53 31.86
N TRP A 843 28.81 -34.02 33.04
CA TRP A 843 29.28 -35.39 33.25
C TRP A 843 28.17 -36.43 33.02
N ARG A 844 28.54 -37.55 32.42
CA ARG A 844 27.67 -38.73 32.25
C ARG A 844 27.71 -39.63 33.50
N PRO A 845 26.73 -40.55 33.66
CA PRO A 845 26.73 -41.51 34.77
C PRO A 845 27.94 -42.47 34.85
N ASP A 846 28.74 -42.57 33.79
CA ASP A 846 29.98 -43.35 33.74
C ASP A 846 31.25 -42.55 34.10
N GLY A 847 31.11 -41.27 34.44
CA GLY A 847 32.24 -40.37 34.73
C GLY A 847 32.94 -39.79 33.49
N SER A 848 32.45 -40.05 32.28
CA SER A 848 32.94 -39.39 31.06
C SER A 848 32.15 -38.11 30.73
N ILE A 849 32.72 -37.23 29.91
CA ILE A 849 32.02 -36.06 29.35
C ILE A 849 31.79 -36.30 27.86
N LYS A 850 30.66 -35.81 27.33
CA LYS A 850 30.46 -35.81 25.86
C LYS A 850 31.31 -34.69 25.23
N TYR A 851 32.17 -35.07 24.29
CA TYR A 851 32.90 -34.12 23.44
C TYR A 851 31.96 -33.22 22.62
N ALA A 852 32.44 -32.05 22.19
CA ALA A 852 31.61 -31.10 21.45
C ALA A 852 31.30 -31.60 20.02
N GLU A 853 30.10 -31.30 19.54
CA GLU A 853 29.64 -31.59 18.18
C GLU A 853 28.88 -30.37 17.65
N ASN A 854 29.11 -30.01 16.37
CA ASN A 854 28.23 -29.13 15.61
C ASN A 854 27.84 -29.90 14.33
N PRO A 855 26.79 -30.74 14.38
CA PRO A 855 26.57 -31.80 13.40
C PRO A 855 26.53 -31.29 11.94
N PRO A 856 27.28 -31.91 11.01
CA PRO A 856 28.00 -33.18 11.14
C PRO A 856 29.43 -33.10 11.72
N LYS A 857 29.96 -31.91 12.04
CA LYS A 857 31.32 -31.78 12.58
C LYS A 857 31.40 -32.30 14.02
N LYS A 858 32.48 -33.04 14.33
CA LYS A 858 32.83 -33.55 15.66
C LYS A 858 34.18 -33.01 16.10
N TYR A 859 34.30 -32.76 17.40
CA TYR A 859 35.48 -32.16 18.02
C TYR A 859 35.87 -32.96 19.27
N GLU A 860 36.41 -34.16 19.05
CA GLU A 860 36.81 -35.11 20.09
C GLU A 860 37.91 -34.57 21.04
N ASP A 861 38.56 -33.47 20.64
CA ASP A 861 39.59 -32.71 21.35
C ASP A 861 39.03 -31.63 22.32
N ILE A 862 37.71 -31.44 22.40
CA ILE A 862 37.07 -30.45 23.30
C ILE A 862 35.77 -30.93 23.95
N VAL A 863 35.44 -30.30 25.08
CA VAL A 863 34.18 -30.41 25.82
C VAL A 863 33.52 -29.03 26.01
N ASN A 864 32.20 -29.01 26.17
CA ASN A 864 31.42 -27.81 26.44
C ASN A 864 31.10 -27.65 27.92
N VAL A 865 31.07 -26.40 28.39
CA VAL A 865 30.51 -26.02 29.69
C VAL A 865 28.97 -26.00 29.66
N ASP A 866 28.33 -26.25 30.80
CA ASP A 866 26.89 -26.10 31.01
C ASP A 866 26.58 -24.76 31.69
N PHE A 867 25.84 -23.89 30.99
CA PHE A 867 25.48 -22.55 31.47
C PHE A 867 24.34 -22.54 32.51
N TYR A 868 23.64 -23.65 32.70
CA TYR A 868 22.45 -23.77 33.55
C TYR A 868 22.52 -24.87 34.61
N ALA A 869 23.60 -25.66 34.66
CA ALA A 869 23.95 -26.45 35.84
C ALA A 869 23.96 -25.58 37.11
N ASP A 870 23.52 -26.12 38.25
CA ASP A 870 23.34 -25.32 39.47
C ASP A 870 24.64 -24.72 40.00
N ASP A 871 25.72 -25.51 40.05
CA ASP A 871 27.06 -25.07 40.45
C ASP A 871 27.71 -24.06 39.47
N ALA A 872 27.17 -23.91 38.26
CA ALA A 872 27.66 -22.97 37.26
C ALA A 872 27.11 -21.54 37.42
N LYS A 873 26.04 -21.35 38.21
CA LYS A 873 25.33 -20.07 38.34
C LYS A 873 25.67 -19.38 39.69
N PRO A 874 26.21 -18.14 39.71
CA PRO A 874 26.65 -17.32 38.58
C PRO A 874 28.11 -17.59 38.14
N GLY A 875 28.85 -18.44 38.85
CA GLY A 875 30.32 -18.53 38.76
C GLY A 875 30.91 -18.65 37.35
N LEU A 876 30.35 -19.52 36.51
CA LEU A 876 30.78 -19.68 35.11
C LEU A 876 30.55 -18.41 34.29
N TRP A 877 29.38 -17.78 34.45
CA TRP A 877 29.04 -16.55 33.73
C TRP A 877 29.99 -15.40 34.13
N THR A 878 30.30 -15.29 35.42
CA THR A 878 31.26 -14.33 35.97
C THR A 878 32.67 -14.59 35.44
N ALA A 879 33.18 -15.82 35.50
CA ALA A 879 34.51 -16.16 34.99
C ALA A 879 34.67 -15.89 33.49
N LEU A 880 33.64 -16.17 32.69
CA LEU A 880 33.65 -15.91 31.24
C LEU A 880 33.62 -14.41 30.90
N ARG A 881 32.91 -13.58 31.68
CA ARG A 881 33.02 -12.12 31.60
C ARG A 881 34.43 -11.66 31.98
N ASP A 882 34.99 -12.22 33.05
CA ASP A 882 36.25 -11.77 33.63
C ASP A 882 37.47 -12.12 32.76
N VAL A 883 37.42 -13.22 31.99
CA VAL A 883 38.37 -13.50 30.90
C VAL A 883 38.35 -12.42 29.82
N VAL A 884 37.17 -11.96 29.39
CA VAL A 884 37.05 -10.88 28.39
C VAL A 884 37.53 -9.55 28.97
N MET A 885 37.21 -9.27 30.24
CA MET A 885 37.72 -8.10 30.96
C MET A 885 39.24 -8.14 31.10
N PHE A 886 39.86 -9.28 31.42
CA PHE A 886 41.32 -9.42 31.52
C PHE A 886 42.03 -9.01 30.22
N TRP A 887 41.59 -9.53 29.07
CA TRP A 887 42.16 -9.13 27.78
C TRP A 887 41.84 -7.67 27.42
N ALA A 888 40.74 -7.10 27.91
CA ALA A 888 40.44 -5.68 27.76
C ALA A 888 41.31 -4.78 28.67
N ASP A 889 41.64 -5.21 29.89
CA ASP A 889 42.57 -4.54 30.79
C ASP A 889 43.99 -4.53 30.20
N GLU A 890 44.39 -5.60 29.52
CA GLU A 890 45.62 -5.70 28.71
C GLU A 890 45.62 -4.84 27.44
N GLY A 891 44.44 -4.39 26.96
CA GLY A 891 44.29 -3.44 25.85
C GLY A 891 43.61 -3.96 24.58
N VAL A 892 43.10 -5.19 24.55
CA VAL A 892 42.34 -5.74 23.42
C VAL A 892 40.95 -5.07 23.36
N ARG A 893 40.48 -4.73 22.15
CA ARG A 893 39.15 -4.09 21.92
C ARG A 893 38.31 -4.78 20.85
N LEU A 894 38.76 -5.92 20.36
CA LEU A 894 38.14 -6.69 19.30
C LEU A 894 38.10 -8.16 19.69
N PHE A 895 36.91 -8.73 19.78
CA PHE A 895 36.70 -10.14 20.09
C PHE A 895 35.87 -10.79 18.99
N ARG A 896 36.47 -11.72 18.23
CA ARG A 896 35.71 -12.67 17.40
C ARG A 896 35.24 -13.77 18.33
N VAL A 897 33.93 -13.90 18.50
CA VAL A 897 33.36 -14.92 19.37
C VAL A 897 33.00 -16.15 18.53
N ASP A 898 33.51 -17.31 18.94
CA ASP A 898 33.29 -18.59 18.25
C ASP A 898 31.90 -19.18 18.54
N ASN A 899 31.18 -19.56 17.47
CA ASN A 899 29.89 -20.23 17.53
C ASN A 899 28.92 -19.72 18.62
N PRO A 900 28.71 -18.41 18.84
CA PRO A 900 27.91 -17.88 19.97
C PRO A 900 26.45 -18.33 19.94
N HIS A 901 25.95 -18.76 18.78
CA HIS A 901 24.64 -19.37 18.60
C HIS A 901 24.46 -20.71 19.34
N THR A 902 25.54 -21.32 19.83
CA THR A 902 25.53 -22.53 20.68
C THR A 902 25.49 -22.22 22.19
N LYS A 903 25.55 -20.94 22.57
CA LYS A 903 25.59 -20.44 23.96
C LYS A 903 24.33 -19.58 24.25
N PRO A 904 23.90 -19.39 25.52
CA PRO A 904 22.62 -18.74 25.83
C PRO A 904 22.56 -17.27 25.41
N LEU A 905 21.45 -16.87 24.78
CA LEU A 905 21.21 -15.47 24.39
C LEU A 905 21.24 -14.48 25.58
N PRO A 906 20.67 -14.77 26.77
CA PRO A 906 20.73 -13.84 27.90
C PRO A 906 22.13 -13.65 28.48
N PHE A 907 23.01 -14.66 28.36
CA PHE A 907 24.42 -14.53 28.75
C PHE A 907 25.14 -13.51 27.87
N TRP A 908 24.93 -13.55 26.55
CA TRP A 908 25.49 -12.56 25.63
C TRP A 908 24.93 -11.16 25.87
N GLU A 909 23.63 -11.05 26.11
CA GLU A 909 22.92 -9.78 26.40
C GLU A 909 23.47 -9.10 27.66
N TRP A 910 23.73 -9.88 28.72
CA TRP A 910 24.37 -9.40 29.95
C TRP A 910 25.87 -9.12 29.80
N MET A 911 26.66 -10.07 29.30
CA MET A 911 28.12 -9.98 29.27
C MET A 911 28.62 -8.84 28.37
N ILE A 912 28.01 -8.66 27.19
CA ILE A 912 28.36 -7.54 26.29
C ILE A 912 28.00 -6.19 26.93
N GLY A 913 26.89 -6.13 27.68
CA GLY A 913 26.50 -4.95 28.44
C GLY A 913 27.51 -4.58 29.53
N GLU A 914 27.90 -5.56 30.35
CA GLU A 914 28.92 -5.40 31.40
C GLU A 914 30.26 -4.92 30.83
N VAL A 915 30.75 -5.56 29.76
CA VAL A 915 32.02 -5.18 29.13
C VAL A 915 31.94 -3.78 28.54
N ARG A 916 30.85 -3.39 27.88
CA ARG A 916 30.72 -2.02 27.34
C ARG A 916 30.46 -0.94 28.38
N ALA A 917 29.91 -1.28 29.55
CA ALA A 917 29.80 -0.34 30.67
C ALA A 917 31.17 0.13 31.19
N ARG A 918 32.22 -0.71 31.04
CA ARG A 918 33.62 -0.39 31.39
C ARG A 918 34.47 0.03 30.18
N TYR A 919 34.23 -0.59 29.02
CA TYR A 919 35.00 -0.43 27.78
C TYR A 919 34.05 -0.25 26.56
N PRO A 920 33.40 0.93 26.42
CA PRO A 920 32.39 1.17 25.39
C PRO A 920 32.93 1.16 23.95
N ASP A 921 34.25 1.20 23.79
CA ASP A 921 34.97 1.01 22.52
C ASP A 921 35.10 -0.48 22.11
N THR A 922 34.65 -1.43 22.93
CA THR A 922 34.75 -2.86 22.65
C THR A 922 33.75 -3.34 21.60
N VAL A 923 34.29 -3.95 20.54
CA VAL A 923 33.56 -4.46 19.38
C VAL A 923 33.59 -5.99 19.37
N PHE A 924 32.39 -6.60 19.27
CA PHE A 924 32.20 -8.05 19.27
C PHE A 924 31.71 -8.53 17.90
N LEU A 925 32.40 -9.51 17.31
CA LEU A 925 32.06 -10.14 16.03
C LEU A 925 31.48 -11.54 16.28
N SER A 926 30.20 -11.75 15.96
CA SER A 926 29.54 -13.06 16.13
C SER A 926 29.82 -13.99 14.93
N GLU A 927 30.52 -15.10 15.16
CA GLU A 927 30.67 -16.16 14.16
C GLU A 927 29.47 -17.13 14.20
N ALA A 928 28.37 -16.71 13.57
CA ALA A 928 27.07 -17.36 13.70
C ALA A 928 26.57 -17.92 12.35
N PHE A 929 27.21 -18.96 11.82
CA PHE A 929 26.71 -19.67 10.64
C PHE A 929 25.53 -20.58 11.00
N THR A 930 24.37 -19.97 11.24
CA THR A 930 23.13 -20.62 11.70
C THR A 930 21.92 -20.05 10.95
N ARG A 931 20.68 -20.24 11.42
CA ARG A 931 19.45 -19.73 10.78
C ARG A 931 19.30 -18.20 10.95
N PRO A 932 18.71 -17.46 9.99
CA PRO A 932 18.77 -15.98 9.98
C PRO A 932 18.24 -15.33 11.26
N LYS A 933 17.08 -15.80 11.75
CA LYS A 933 16.45 -15.28 12.99
C LYS A 933 17.35 -15.38 14.23
N VAL A 934 18.27 -16.35 14.29
CA VAL A 934 19.24 -16.49 15.40
C VAL A 934 20.41 -15.52 15.22
N MET A 935 20.90 -15.32 13.99
CA MET A 935 21.93 -14.32 13.67
C MET A 935 21.44 -12.91 13.99
N TYR A 936 20.23 -12.58 13.57
CA TYR A 936 19.58 -11.30 13.86
C TYR A 936 19.29 -11.12 15.35
N ARG A 937 18.95 -12.18 16.09
CA ARG A 937 18.83 -12.11 17.55
C ARG A 937 20.18 -11.88 18.24
N LEU A 938 21.26 -12.53 17.80
CA LEU A 938 22.61 -12.27 18.34
C LEU A 938 23.03 -10.81 18.12
N ALA A 939 22.77 -10.25 16.93
CA ALA A 939 22.98 -8.83 16.70
C ALA A 939 22.13 -7.96 17.65
N LYS A 940 20.83 -8.22 17.80
CA LYS A 940 19.93 -7.46 18.71
C LYS A 940 20.40 -7.44 20.18
N VAL A 941 21.03 -8.52 20.68
CA VAL A 941 21.51 -8.57 22.08
C VAL A 941 22.86 -7.88 22.32
N GLY A 942 23.53 -7.34 21.29
CA GLY A 942 24.66 -6.43 21.47
C GLY A 942 25.86 -6.63 20.52
N PHE A 943 25.95 -7.76 19.82
CA PHE A 943 27.08 -8.03 18.90
C PHE A 943 27.22 -6.93 17.84
N SER A 944 28.38 -6.25 17.80
CA SER A 944 28.65 -5.13 16.89
C SER A 944 28.58 -5.54 15.42
N GLN A 945 29.06 -6.75 15.13
CA GLN A 945 29.33 -7.28 13.80
C GLN A 945 28.92 -8.74 13.74
N SER A 946 28.58 -9.23 12.56
CA SER A 946 28.20 -10.62 12.36
C SER A 946 28.79 -11.20 11.09
N TYR A 947 29.34 -12.42 11.17
CA TYR A 947 29.56 -13.24 9.99
C TYR A 947 28.24 -13.49 9.24
N THR A 948 28.33 -13.85 7.97
CA THR A 948 27.22 -13.79 7.02
C THR A 948 27.20 -14.99 6.08
N TYR A 949 26.14 -15.15 5.28
CA TYR A 949 26.10 -16.17 4.23
C TYR A 949 26.89 -15.82 2.97
N PHE A 950 27.72 -14.77 3.00
CA PHE A 950 28.41 -14.23 1.82
C PHE A 950 29.09 -15.31 0.97
N THR A 951 29.81 -16.25 1.60
CA THR A 951 30.51 -17.37 0.95
C THR A 951 29.61 -18.30 0.14
N TRP A 952 28.34 -18.44 0.53
CA TRP A 952 27.30 -19.24 -0.14
C TRP A 952 26.27 -18.37 -0.87
N ARG A 953 26.76 -17.32 -1.54
CA ARG A 953 26.04 -16.52 -2.54
C ARG A 953 26.92 -16.46 -3.79
N HIS A 954 26.37 -16.80 -4.95
CA HIS A 954 27.15 -17.04 -6.17
C HIS A 954 26.60 -16.29 -7.38
N THR A 955 25.28 -16.16 -7.49
CA THR A 955 24.57 -15.56 -8.62
C THR A 955 24.23 -14.08 -8.40
N LYS A 956 23.94 -13.37 -9.49
CA LYS A 956 23.48 -11.97 -9.51
C LYS A 956 22.28 -11.76 -8.58
N GLN A 957 21.26 -12.61 -8.71
CA GLN A 957 20.04 -12.51 -7.90
C GLN A 957 20.29 -12.81 -6.41
N GLU A 958 21.06 -13.84 -6.08
CA GLU A 958 21.42 -14.17 -4.69
C GLU A 958 22.11 -13.01 -3.95
N PHE A 959 22.94 -12.21 -4.65
CA PHE A 959 23.53 -11.00 -4.08
C PHE A 959 22.52 -9.86 -3.96
N ILE A 960 21.65 -9.65 -4.95
CA ILE A 960 20.59 -8.63 -4.92
C ILE A 960 19.64 -8.90 -3.75
N ASP A 961 19.12 -10.12 -3.62
CA ASP A 961 18.18 -10.52 -2.57
C ASP A 961 18.81 -10.33 -1.18
N TYR A 962 20.03 -10.85 -0.97
CA TYR A 962 20.66 -10.84 0.35
C TYR A 962 21.07 -9.44 0.81
N LEU A 963 21.57 -8.58 -0.08
CA LEU A 963 21.87 -7.19 0.28
C LEU A 963 20.57 -6.36 0.42
N THR A 964 19.51 -6.70 -0.30
CA THR A 964 18.18 -6.07 -0.10
C THR A 964 17.61 -6.42 1.28
N GLU A 965 17.67 -7.69 1.70
CA GLU A 965 17.31 -8.14 3.06
C GLU A 965 18.07 -7.33 4.12
N LEU A 966 19.40 -7.22 3.97
CA LEU A 966 20.26 -6.57 4.96
C LEU A 966 20.12 -5.03 5.02
N THR A 967 19.74 -4.37 3.93
CA THR A 967 19.83 -2.89 3.82
C THR A 967 18.49 -2.17 3.67
N ARG A 968 17.45 -2.84 3.18
CA ARG A 968 16.12 -2.23 2.95
C ARG A 968 15.06 -2.66 3.96
N THR A 969 15.33 -3.67 4.78
CA THR A 969 14.48 -4.09 5.90
C THR A 969 14.96 -3.51 7.24
N PRO A 970 14.20 -3.63 8.35
CA PRO A 970 14.64 -3.21 9.68
C PRO A 970 15.93 -3.90 10.20
N VAL A 971 16.44 -4.94 9.52
CA VAL A 971 17.75 -5.56 9.82
C VAL A 971 18.89 -4.54 9.84
N ARG A 972 18.81 -3.52 8.97
CA ARG A 972 19.78 -2.41 8.86
C ARG A 972 20.01 -1.64 10.16
N GLU A 973 19.04 -1.65 11.08
CA GLU A 973 19.07 -0.84 12.31
C GLU A 973 19.94 -1.45 13.43
N TYR A 974 20.34 -2.73 13.31
CA TYR A 974 21.06 -3.44 14.37
C TYR A 974 22.09 -4.48 13.89
N PHE A 975 22.09 -4.86 12.61
CA PHE A 975 23.01 -5.86 12.05
C PHE A 975 24.10 -5.19 11.20
N ARG A 976 25.36 -5.60 11.36
CA ARG A 976 26.46 -5.15 10.49
C ARG A 976 27.16 -6.38 9.86
N PRO A 977 27.02 -6.61 8.54
CA PRO A 977 27.51 -7.80 7.86
C PRO A 977 29.03 -7.76 7.66
N HIS A 978 29.75 -8.71 8.23
CA HIS A 978 31.19 -8.90 8.02
C HIS A 978 31.41 -9.93 6.91
N PHE A 979 31.96 -9.48 5.78
CA PHE A 979 32.18 -10.29 4.58
C PHE A 979 33.60 -10.85 4.58
N PHE A 980 33.82 -11.94 5.33
CA PHE A 980 35.03 -12.75 5.14
C PHE A 980 34.96 -13.51 3.81
N VAL A 981 36.01 -13.42 2.99
CA VAL A 981 36.09 -14.11 1.68
C VAL A 981 36.39 -15.61 1.83
N ASN A 982 37.09 -15.98 2.90
CA ASN A 982 37.40 -17.34 3.33
C ASN A 982 37.58 -17.37 4.86
N THR A 983 37.56 -18.56 5.47
CA THR A 983 37.99 -18.79 6.85
C THR A 983 38.79 -20.10 6.92
N PRO A 984 39.51 -20.42 8.02
CA PRO A 984 40.21 -21.70 8.14
C PRO A 984 39.30 -22.94 8.05
N ASP A 985 37.99 -22.74 8.22
CA ASP A 985 36.92 -23.74 8.24
C ASP A 985 36.03 -23.70 6.98
N ILE A 986 36.25 -22.70 6.10
CA ILE A 986 35.48 -22.42 4.89
C ILE A 986 36.46 -21.96 3.78
N ASN A 987 36.89 -22.93 2.99
CA ASN A 987 37.37 -22.78 1.62
C ASN A 987 36.15 -22.91 0.67
N PRO A 988 35.49 -21.81 0.28
CA PRO A 988 34.19 -21.86 -0.41
C PRO A 988 34.30 -22.59 -1.75
N VAL A 989 33.34 -23.44 -2.08
CA VAL A 989 33.37 -24.29 -3.30
C VAL A 989 33.73 -23.50 -4.58
N PHE A 990 33.24 -22.26 -4.72
CA PHE A 990 33.56 -21.37 -5.84
C PHE A 990 35.08 -21.14 -6.04
N LEU A 991 35.85 -20.96 -4.95
CA LEU A 991 37.30 -20.70 -5.02
C LEU A 991 38.13 -21.94 -5.35
N GLN A 992 37.57 -23.14 -5.16
CA GLN A 992 38.28 -24.41 -5.38
C GLN A 992 38.56 -24.68 -6.87
N THR A 993 37.75 -24.11 -7.77
CA THR A 993 37.84 -24.33 -9.23
C THR A 993 37.97 -23.05 -10.07
N SER A 994 37.68 -21.86 -9.51
CA SER A 994 37.68 -20.60 -10.27
C SER A 994 39.05 -20.12 -10.75
N GLY A 995 40.14 -20.61 -10.16
CA GLY A 995 41.46 -20.00 -10.30
C GLY A 995 41.50 -18.52 -9.84
N ARG A 996 42.57 -17.81 -10.21
CA ARG A 996 42.82 -16.39 -9.84
C ARG A 996 41.62 -15.45 -10.09
N PRO A 997 40.88 -15.51 -11.22
CA PRO A 997 39.71 -14.66 -11.45
C PRO A 997 38.69 -14.71 -10.31
N GLY A 998 38.36 -15.89 -9.78
CA GLY A 998 37.38 -15.99 -8.69
C GLY A 998 37.85 -15.36 -7.38
N PHE A 999 39.15 -15.43 -7.05
CA PHE A 999 39.69 -14.73 -5.88
C PHE A 999 39.56 -13.20 -6.04
N LEU A 1000 39.80 -12.66 -7.25
CA LEU A 1000 39.55 -11.24 -7.56
C LEU A 1000 38.06 -10.87 -7.44
N ILE A 1001 37.16 -11.70 -7.98
CA ILE A 1001 35.69 -11.51 -7.89
C ILE A 1001 35.24 -11.48 -6.42
N ARG A 1002 35.67 -12.46 -5.60
CA ARG A 1002 35.31 -12.52 -4.18
C ARG A 1002 35.89 -11.35 -3.38
N ALA A 1003 37.13 -10.94 -3.68
CA ALA A 1003 37.74 -9.77 -3.05
C ALA A 1003 36.97 -8.49 -3.38
N ALA A 1004 36.66 -8.24 -4.66
CA ALA A 1004 35.93 -7.05 -5.09
C ALA A 1004 34.52 -7.00 -4.48
N LEU A 1005 33.76 -8.11 -4.52
CA LEU A 1005 32.43 -8.22 -3.91
C LEU A 1005 32.48 -7.89 -2.41
N ALA A 1006 33.39 -8.50 -1.66
CA ALA A 1006 33.51 -8.29 -0.22
C ALA A 1006 33.92 -6.84 0.11
N ALA A 1007 34.94 -6.33 -0.58
CA ALA A 1007 35.53 -5.01 -0.38
C ALA A 1007 34.59 -3.85 -0.75
N THR A 1008 33.63 -4.06 -1.66
CA THR A 1008 32.73 -2.99 -2.14
C THR A 1008 31.32 -3.08 -1.53
N LEU A 1009 30.74 -4.28 -1.36
CA LEU A 1009 29.38 -4.42 -0.85
C LEU A 1009 29.27 -4.08 0.65
N SER A 1010 30.27 -4.43 1.48
CA SER A 1010 30.26 -4.12 2.92
C SER A 1010 31.39 -3.20 3.38
N GLY A 1011 31.12 -2.37 4.38
CA GLY A 1011 32.14 -1.65 5.14
C GLY A 1011 33.07 -2.58 5.95
N LEU A 1012 32.61 -3.80 6.26
CA LEU A 1012 33.37 -4.83 6.96
C LEU A 1012 33.71 -5.98 6.02
N TRP A 1013 34.99 -6.22 5.79
CA TRP A 1013 35.45 -7.41 5.07
C TRP A 1013 36.69 -8.02 5.71
N GLY A 1014 36.92 -9.31 5.46
CA GLY A 1014 37.98 -10.07 6.08
C GLY A 1014 38.62 -11.10 5.15
N VAL A 1015 39.90 -11.37 5.38
CA VAL A 1015 40.72 -12.32 4.62
C VAL A 1015 41.45 -13.24 5.60
N TYR A 1016 41.51 -14.54 5.31
CA TYR A 1016 42.39 -15.49 6.00
C TYR A 1016 43.59 -15.82 5.10
N ASN A 1017 44.78 -15.72 5.70
CA ASN A 1017 46.12 -15.99 5.14
C ASN A 1017 46.14 -17.16 4.15
N GLY A 1018 46.70 -16.93 2.96
CA GLY A 1018 46.72 -17.86 1.83
C GLY A 1018 45.72 -17.49 0.72
N PHE A 1019 44.64 -16.78 1.04
CA PHE A 1019 43.72 -16.24 0.03
C PHE A 1019 44.43 -15.29 -0.95
N GLU A 1020 45.35 -14.47 -0.46
CA GLU A 1020 46.13 -13.56 -1.31
C GLU A 1020 47.04 -14.29 -2.29
N LEU A 1021 47.34 -15.57 -2.04
CA LEU A 1021 48.12 -16.45 -2.92
C LEU A 1021 47.23 -17.24 -3.89
N CYS A 1022 45.92 -17.03 -3.86
CA CYS A 1022 44.89 -17.85 -4.51
C CYS A 1022 44.89 -19.32 -4.04
N GLU A 1023 45.11 -19.55 -2.74
CA GLU A 1023 45.09 -20.91 -2.19
C GLU A 1023 43.65 -21.45 -2.08
N GLY A 1024 43.38 -22.52 -2.84
CA GLY A 1024 42.05 -23.12 -2.99
C GLY A 1024 42.01 -24.64 -2.85
N ALA A 1025 43.14 -25.30 -2.53
CA ALA A 1025 43.17 -26.74 -2.36
C ALA A 1025 42.27 -27.22 -1.21
N ALA A 1026 41.33 -28.10 -1.50
CA ALA A 1026 40.32 -28.60 -0.57
C ALA A 1026 40.47 -30.10 -0.31
N VAL A 1027 40.01 -30.55 0.87
CA VAL A 1027 39.71 -31.96 1.10
C VAL A 1027 38.54 -32.36 0.17
N PRO A 1028 38.67 -33.40 -0.66
CA PRO A 1028 37.68 -33.70 -1.70
C PRO A 1028 36.23 -33.77 -1.19
N GLY A 1029 35.34 -33.00 -1.83
CA GLY A 1029 33.92 -32.92 -1.48
C GLY A 1029 33.60 -32.12 -0.21
N LYS A 1030 34.51 -31.26 0.28
CA LYS A 1030 34.33 -30.44 1.49
C LYS A 1030 34.76 -28.99 1.26
N GLU A 1031 34.31 -28.10 2.14
CA GLU A 1031 34.82 -26.72 2.27
C GLU A 1031 35.99 -26.61 3.28
N GLU A 1032 36.63 -27.72 3.62
CA GLU A 1032 37.82 -27.72 4.49
C GLU A 1032 39.09 -27.66 3.63
N TYR A 1033 40.04 -26.80 3.99
CA TYR A 1033 41.35 -26.73 3.34
C TYR A 1033 42.13 -28.05 3.46
N LEU A 1034 42.80 -28.45 2.37
CA LEU A 1034 43.81 -29.51 2.41
C LEU A 1034 45.02 -29.03 3.22
N ASP A 1035 45.60 -29.91 4.05
CA ASP A 1035 46.74 -29.61 4.92
C ASP A 1035 46.52 -28.38 5.81
N SER A 1036 45.28 -28.22 6.30
CA SER A 1036 44.79 -27.03 7.01
C SER A 1036 45.68 -26.60 8.19
N GLU A 1037 46.01 -25.31 8.22
CA GLU A 1037 46.78 -24.60 9.27
C GLU A 1037 46.16 -24.75 10.68
N LYS A 1038 44.89 -25.15 10.78
CA LYS A 1038 44.24 -25.57 12.04
C LYS A 1038 44.95 -26.73 12.74
N TYR A 1039 45.62 -27.63 12.02
CA TYR A 1039 46.16 -28.88 12.57
C TYR A 1039 47.67 -29.07 12.37
N GLN A 1040 48.34 -28.17 11.65
CA GLN A 1040 49.78 -28.21 11.40
C GLN A 1040 50.37 -26.80 11.33
N LEU A 1041 51.70 -26.69 11.32
CA LEU A 1041 52.39 -25.48 10.89
C LEU A 1041 52.34 -25.38 9.35
N ARG A 1042 52.53 -24.17 8.82
CA ARG A 1042 52.59 -23.87 7.39
C ARG A 1042 53.63 -22.80 7.12
N ALA A 1043 54.44 -22.98 6.08
CA ALA A 1043 55.29 -21.94 5.53
C ALA A 1043 54.64 -21.41 4.24
N TRP A 1044 54.80 -20.11 3.97
CA TRP A 1044 54.03 -19.42 2.94
C TRP A 1044 54.93 -18.53 2.09
N ASP A 1045 55.04 -18.83 0.79
CA ASP A 1045 55.71 -17.93 -0.17
C ASP A 1045 54.79 -16.76 -0.52
N HIS A 1046 54.95 -15.64 0.19
CA HIS A 1046 54.20 -14.42 -0.06
C HIS A 1046 54.58 -13.68 -1.35
N ASN A 1047 55.62 -14.13 -2.06
CA ASN A 1047 55.99 -13.61 -3.38
C ASN A 1047 55.56 -14.55 -4.53
N ARG A 1048 54.85 -15.65 -4.23
CA ARG A 1048 54.38 -16.65 -5.22
C ARG A 1048 53.77 -15.98 -6.46
N PRO A 1049 54.30 -16.22 -7.68
CA PRO A 1049 53.75 -15.63 -8.89
C PRO A 1049 52.26 -15.93 -9.05
N GLY A 1050 51.48 -14.95 -9.50
CA GLY A 1050 50.02 -15.05 -9.63
C GLY A 1050 49.21 -14.63 -8.40
N ASN A 1051 49.86 -14.27 -7.27
CA ASN A 1051 49.20 -13.68 -6.11
C ASN A 1051 48.38 -12.40 -6.44
N ILE A 1052 47.49 -12.01 -5.53
CA ILE A 1052 46.59 -10.84 -5.65
C ILE A 1052 46.84 -9.77 -4.57
N VAL A 1053 48.05 -9.74 -4.00
CA VAL A 1053 48.46 -8.79 -2.94
C VAL A 1053 48.29 -7.33 -3.38
N LYS A 1054 48.55 -7.04 -4.67
CA LYS A 1054 48.40 -5.69 -5.25
C LYS A 1054 46.93 -5.28 -5.34
N GLU A 1055 46.06 -6.19 -5.75
CA GLU A 1055 44.63 -5.96 -5.91
C GLU A 1055 43.91 -5.81 -4.55
N ILE A 1056 44.32 -6.57 -3.54
CA ILE A 1056 43.87 -6.37 -2.14
C ILE A 1056 44.30 -4.98 -1.64
N ALA A 1057 45.56 -4.58 -1.86
CA ALA A 1057 46.07 -3.26 -1.49
C ALA A 1057 45.37 -2.11 -2.25
N LEU A 1058 44.97 -2.34 -3.50
CA LEU A 1058 44.19 -1.41 -4.31
C LEU A 1058 42.75 -1.27 -3.77
N LEU A 1059 42.04 -2.38 -3.54
CA LEU A 1059 40.68 -2.39 -3.00
C LEU A 1059 40.61 -1.70 -1.63
N ASN A 1060 41.55 -1.97 -0.72
CA ASN A 1060 41.63 -1.30 0.59
C ASN A 1060 41.95 0.20 0.48
N ARG A 1061 42.73 0.62 -0.54
CA ARG A 1061 42.97 2.04 -0.83
C ARG A 1061 41.71 2.73 -1.38
N ILE A 1062 41.01 2.09 -2.31
CA ILE A 1062 39.75 2.56 -2.90
C ILE A 1062 38.69 2.74 -1.81
N ARG A 1063 38.53 1.75 -0.93
CA ARG A 1063 37.65 1.79 0.25
C ARG A 1063 37.89 3.04 1.10
N ARG A 1064 39.11 3.20 1.62
CA ARG A 1064 39.49 4.33 2.51
C ARG A 1064 39.37 5.71 1.86
N ALA A 1065 39.39 5.79 0.54
CA ALA A 1065 39.30 7.03 -0.22
C ALA A 1065 37.85 7.42 -0.62
N ASN A 1066 36.85 6.58 -0.29
CA ASN A 1066 35.46 6.76 -0.70
C ASN A 1066 34.50 6.37 0.44
N PRO A 1067 34.02 7.35 1.24
CA PRO A 1067 33.09 7.11 2.35
C PRO A 1067 31.82 6.31 2.00
N ALA A 1068 31.36 6.31 0.74
CA ALA A 1068 30.29 5.43 0.26
C ALA A 1068 30.57 3.93 0.48
N LEU A 1069 31.84 3.53 0.58
CA LEU A 1069 32.28 2.15 0.84
C LEU A 1069 32.54 1.88 2.33
N HIS A 1070 32.34 2.86 3.22
CA HIS A 1070 32.56 2.71 4.67
C HIS A 1070 31.41 2.00 5.40
N SER A 1071 30.26 1.79 4.75
CA SER A 1071 29.14 1.02 5.29
C SER A 1071 28.70 -0.06 4.32
N HIS A 1072 27.85 -0.97 4.78
CA HIS A 1072 27.07 -1.88 3.94
C HIS A 1072 25.77 -1.22 3.41
N LEU A 1073 25.34 -0.14 4.07
CA LEU A 1073 24.20 0.68 3.66
C LEU A 1073 24.55 1.53 2.42
N GLY A 1074 23.56 2.23 1.89
CA GLY A 1074 23.72 3.10 0.70
C GLY A 1074 23.85 2.35 -0.62
N VAL A 1075 23.70 1.02 -0.65
CA VAL A 1075 23.70 0.20 -1.87
C VAL A 1075 22.34 0.22 -2.57
N THR A 1076 22.37 0.52 -3.86
CA THR A 1076 21.24 0.40 -4.79
C THR A 1076 21.72 -0.39 -6.00
N PHE A 1077 21.10 -1.53 -6.29
CA PHE A 1077 21.36 -2.31 -7.49
C PHE A 1077 20.74 -1.60 -8.70
N GLN A 1078 21.47 -1.56 -9.81
CA GLN A 1078 21.11 -0.78 -10.99
C GLN A 1078 20.91 -1.73 -12.19
N PRO A 1079 20.05 -1.38 -13.18
CA PRO A 1079 19.81 -2.22 -14.34
C PRO A 1079 21.09 -2.55 -15.12
N ALA A 1080 21.26 -3.84 -15.43
CA ALA A 1080 22.35 -4.41 -16.22
C ALA A 1080 21.80 -5.55 -17.08
N SER A 1081 21.92 -5.47 -18.41
CA SER A 1081 21.35 -6.46 -19.34
C SER A 1081 22.02 -7.84 -19.27
N GLY A 1082 23.29 -7.92 -18.89
CA GLY A 1082 24.02 -9.20 -18.76
C GLY A 1082 23.78 -9.90 -17.42
N ASP A 1083 23.29 -11.14 -17.42
CA ASP A 1083 23.01 -11.95 -16.22
C ASP A 1083 24.26 -12.26 -15.36
N ARG A 1084 25.45 -12.23 -15.97
CA ARG A 1084 26.73 -12.43 -15.27
C ARG A 1084 27.31 -11.13 -14.71
N ILE A 1085 26.79 -9.97 -15.09
CA ILE A 1085 27.25 -8.67 -14.59
C ILE A 1085 26.35 -8.22 -13.43
N LEU A 1086 26.92 -8.14 -12.23
CA LEU A 1086 26.31 -7.45 -11.09
C LEU A 1086 26.72 -5.98 -11.14
N PHE A 1087 25.75 -5.09 -11.33
CA PHE A 1087 25.96 -3.64 -11.37
C PHE A 1087 25.22 -2.94 -10.22
N PHE A 1088 25.90 -2.05 -9.50
CA PHE A 1088 25.30 -1.31 -8.40
C PHE A 1088 26.01 0.03 -8.13
N SER A 1089 25.26 0.94 -7.53
CA SER A 1089 25.76 2.20 -6.99
C SER A 1089 25.84 2.14 -5.47
N LYS A 1090 26.86 2.76 -4.88
CA LYS A 1090 26.92 3.12 -3.47
C LYS A 1090 27.19 4.61 -3.32
N SER A 1091 26.55 5.25 -2.35
CA SER A 1091 26.66 6.70 -2.13
C SER A 1091 26.70 7.02 -0.64
N THR A 1092 27.31 8.14 -0.28
CA THR A 1092 27.06 8.79 1.02
C THR A 1092 25.59 9.21 1.13
N PRO A 1093 25.02 9.28 2.34
CA PRO A 1093 23.72 9.92 2.52
C PRO A 1093 23.76 11.37 1.98
N PRO A 1094 22.69 11.85 1.31
CA PRO A 1094 22.61 13.26 0.93
C PRO A 1094 22.67 14.12 2.19
N VAL A 1095 23.45 15.22 2.12
CA VAL A 1095 23.63 16.13 3.26
C VAL A 1095 22.29 16.78 3.61
N LEU A 1096 21.80 16.53 4.83
CA LEU A 1096 20.66 17.27 5.38
C LEU A 1096 21.04 18.75 5.50
N PRO A 1097 20.18 19.71 5.10
CA PRO A 1097 20.49 21.12 5.22
C PRO A 1097 20.78 21.48 6.68
N ALA A 1098 21.97 22.06 6.93
CA ALA A 1098 22.58 22.17 8.26
C ALA A 1098 21.74 22.97 9.28
N GLN A 1099 20.90 23.86 8.80
CA GLN A 1099 19.64 24.24 9.43
C GLN A 1099 18.55 24.22 8.35
N LEU A 1100 17.33 23.88 8.74
CA LEU A 1100 16.13 24.27 7.99
C LEU A 1100 15.82 25.74 8.31
N GLU A 1101 16.66 26.64 7.78
CA GLU A 1101 16.51 28.08 7.97
C GLU A 1101 15.14 28.56 7.47
N THR A 1102 14.53 29.47 8.22
CA THR A 1102 13.11 29.83 8.09
C THR A 1102 12.84 30.81 6.94
N SER A 1103 13.23 30.46 5.72
CA SER A 1103 13.00 31.27 4.52
C SER A 1103 12.55 30.44 3.31
N GLN A 1104 11.29 30.64 2.91
CA GLN A 1104 10.74 30.36 1.57
C GLN A 1104 10.84 28.91 1.04
N ALA A 1105 9.97 28.05 1.57
CA ALA A 1105 9.13 27.15 0.77
C ALA A 1105 9.73 26.38 -0.43
N GLU A 1106 10.92 25.79 -0.28
CA GLU A 1106 11.22 24.54 -0.99
C GLU A 1106 10.16 23.49 -0.56
N PRO A 1107 9.50 22.78 -1.49
CA PRO A 1107 8.45 21.83 -1.14
C PRO A 1107 9.03 20.59 -0.43
N ALA A 1108 8.21 19.89 0.37
CA ALA A 1108 8.63 18.74 1.18
C ALA A 1108 9.29 17.58 0.37
N ASN A 1109 9.13 17.56 -0.96
CA ASN A 1109 9.81 16.64 -1.87
C ASN A 1109 11.30 16.94 -2.11
N ALA A 1110 11.85 18.06 -1.60
CA ALA A 1110 13.27 18.40 -1.75
C ALA A 1110 14.21 17.35 -1.12
N LEU A 1111 13.73 16.62 -0.10
CA LEU A 1111 14.44 15.56 0.61
C LEU A 1111 13.97 14.14 0.23
N SER A 1112 13.71 13.88 -1.06
CA SER A 1112 13.53 12.50 -1.54
C SER A 1112 14.74 11.62 -1.15
N PRO A 1113 14.52 10.46 -0.50
CA PRO A 1113 15.59 9.59 -0.01
C PRO A 1113 16.41 8.91 -1.13
N ASP A 1114 15.99 9.11 -2.38
CA ASP A 1114 16.62 8.55 -3.58
C ASP A 1114 17.66 9.50 -4.22
N ARG A 1115 18.03 10.62 -3.59
CA ARG A 1115 19.15 11.46 -4.07
C ARG A 1115 20.50 10.91 -3.63
N PHE A 1116 21.51 11.04 -4.49
CA PHE A 1116 22.90 10.70 -4.16
C PHE A 1116 23.59 11.80 -3.32
N GLY A 1117 24.53 11.39 -2.47
CA GLY A 1117 25.46 12.26 -1.75
C GLY A 1117 26.70 12.65 -2.54
N ASP A 1118 27.60 13.34 -1.84
CA ASP A 1118 28.85 13.96 -2.34
C ASP A 1118 29.90 12.95 -2.84
N ASN A 1119 29.92 11.74 -2.27
CA ASN A 1119 30.76 10.64 -2.71
C ASN A 1119 29.86 9.52 -3.24
N THR A 1120 29.89 9.30 -4.56
CA THR A 1120 29.16 8.20 -5.22
C THR A 1120 30.12 7.34 -6.03
N VAL A 1121 29.97 6.02 -5.88
CA VAL A 1121 30.79 4.99 -6.50
C VAL A 1121 29.88 4.00 -7.22
N PHE A 1122 30.10 3.80 -8.52
CA PHE A 1122 29.45 2.76 -9.31
C PHE A 1122 30.41 1.56 -9.44
N VAL A 1123 29.88 0.34 -9.37
CA VAL A 1123 30.66 -0.90 -9.35
C VAL A 1123 29.99 -1.91 -10.29
N ALA A 1124 30.76 -2.44 -11.24
CA ALA A 1124 30.38 -3.57 -12.08
C ALA A 1124 31.31 -4.75 -11.81
N ILE A 1125 30.76 -5.96 -11.62
CA ILE A 1125 31.52 -7.18 -11.38
C ILE A 1125 30.96 -8.30 -12.27
N ASN A 1126 31.84 -8.93 -13.06
CA ASN A 1126 31.58 -10.18 -13.74
C ASN A 1126 31.65 -11.34 -12.73
N LEU A 1127 30.58 -12.10 -12.59
CA LEU A 1127 30.48 -13.23 -11.66
C LEU A 1127 30.95 -14.57 -12.26
N ASP A 1128 31.28 -14.61 -13.56
CA ASP A 1128 31.87 -15.76 -14.25
C ASP A 1128 33.42 -15.66 -14.20
N PRO A 1129 34.12 -16.57 -13.51
CA PRO A 1129 35.58 -16.57 -13.43
C PRO A 1129 36.28 -17.16 -14.68
N HIS A 1130 35.53 -17.58 -15.71
CA HIS A 1130 36.07 -18.32 -16.86
C HIS A 1130 35.85 -17.63 -18.21
N HIS A 1131 34.89 -16.71 -18.33
CA HIS A 1131 34.56 -16.06 -19.60
C HIS A 1131 34.38 -14.56 -19.47
N ALA A 1132 34.69 -13.85 -20.56
CA ALA A 1132 34.35 -12.46 -20.74
C ALA A 1132 32.84 -12.28 -20.86
N HIS A 1133 32.29 -11.23 -20.22
CA HIS A 1133 30.88 -10.87 -20.37
C HIS A 1133 30.71 -9.39 -20.68
N GLU A 1134 29.69 -9.10 -21.50
CA GLU A 1134 29.26 -7.77 -21.91
C GLU A 1134 27.90 -7.45 -21.29
N SER A 1135 27.64 -6.17 -21.05
CA SER A 1135 26.36 -5.68 -20.55
C SER A 1135 26.18 -4.21 -20.89
N ASP A 1136 24.97 -3.85 -21.25
CA ASP A 1136 24.49 -2.47 -21.15
C ASP A 1136 24.10 -2.20 -19.70
N ILE A 1137 24.32 -0.98 -19.21
CA ILE A 1137 24.02 -0.54 -17.85
C ILE A 1137 23.24 0.78 -17.88
N GLU A 1138 22.25 0.92 -17.00
CA GLU A 1138 21.50 2.17 -16.82
C GLU A 1138 22.11 3.01 -15.70
N LEU A 1139 22.50 4.24 -16.03
CA LEU A 1139 22.95 5.26 -15.09
C LEU A 1139 21.72 6.02 -14.56
N PRO A 1140 21.47 6.03 -13.24
CA PRO A 1140 20.27 6.65 -12.66
C PRO A 1140 20.41 8.17 -12.54
N LEU A 1141 20.45 8.86 -13.68
CA LEU A 1141 20.73 10.31 -13.80
C LEU A 1141 19.77 11.18 -12.96
N TRP A 1142 18.51 10.74 -12.81
CA TRP A 1142 17.48 11.41 -12.01
C TRP A 1142 17.84 11.52 -10.52
N GLN A 1143 18.74 10.68 -9.99
CA GLN A 1143 19.19 10.75 -8.59
C GLN A 1143 20.13 11.95 -8.30
N TRP A 1144 20.58 12.65 -9.36
CA TRP A 1144 21.19 13.99 -9.29
C TRP A 1144 20.28 15.10 -9.84
N GLY A 1145 19.03 14.78 -10.23
CA GLY A 1145 18.13 15.71 -10.93
C GLY A 1145 18.49 15.95 -12.41
N LEU A 1146 19.34 15.11 -13.01
CA LEU A 1146 19.72 15.21 -14.41
C LEU A 1146 18.71 14.46 -15.32
N PRO A 1147 18.47 14.94 -16.56
CA PRO A 1147 17.62 14.25 -17.53
C PRO A 1147 18.33 13.02 -18.14
N ASP A 1148 17.58 12.14 -18.80
CA ASP A 1148 18.05 10.90 -19.46
C ASP A 1148 19.20 11.07 -20.48
N HIS A 1149 19.45 12.30 -20.94
CA HIS A 1149 20.54 12.67 -21.87
C HIS A 1149 21.71 13.43 -21.21
N GLY A 1150 21.68 13.63 -19.89
CA GLY A 1150 22.70 14.34 -19.12
C GLY A 1150 24.07 13.65 -19.10
N ALA A 1151 25.08 14.32 -18.55
CA ALA A 1151 26.45 13.84 -18.52
C ALA A 1151 27.00 13.62 -17.10
N LEU A 1152 27.78 12.55 -16.92
CA LEU A 1152 28.54 12.26 -15.71
C LEU A 1152 30.05 12.23 -16.02
N MET A 1153 30.85 12.77 -15.11
CA MET A 1153 32.28 12.49 -15.07
C MET A 1153 32.52 11.20 -14.27
N ALA A 1154 33.07 10.18 -14.92
CA ALA A 1154 33.39 8.89 -14.34
C ALA A 1154 34.91 8.69 -14.26
N GLU A 1155 35.43 8.52 -13.04
CA GLU A 1155 36.84 8.24 -12.76
C GLU A 1155 36.99 6.77 -12.35
N ASN A 1156 37.55 5.95 -13.24
CA ASN A 1156 37.85 4.55 -12.97
C ASN A 1156 38.97 4.45 -11.92
N LEU A 1157 38.63 3.98 -10.72
CA LEU A 1157 39.52 3.91 -9.57
C LEU A 1157 40.53 2.75 -9.64
N VAL A 1158 40.39 1.84 -10.61
CA VAL A 1158 41.31 0.71 -10.82
C VAL A 1158 42.52 1.13 -11.66
N ASN A 1159 42.33 1.96 -12.69
CA ASN A 1159 43.38 2.39 -13.61
C ASN A 1159 43.65 3.91 -13.66
N GLY A 1160 42.82 4.73 -13.01
CA GLY A 1160 42.93 6.20 -12.98
C GLY A 1160 42.36 6.93 -14.20
N GLN A 1161 41.76 6.23 -15.16
CA GLN A 1161 41.18 6.83 -16.36
C GLN A 1161 39.93 7.64 -16.02
N ARG A 1162 39.79 8.82 -16.64
CA ARG A 1162 38.59 9.67 -16.55
C ARG A 1162 37.89 9.74 -17.91
N THR A 1163 36.57 9.58 -17.89
CA THR A 1163 35.72 9.58 -19.09
C THR A 1163 34.41 10.32 -18.77
N VAL A 1164 33.90 11.10 -19.72
CA VAL A 1164 32.55 11.67 -19.64
C VAL A 1164 31.57 10.69 -20.26
N TRP A 1165 30.69 10.11 -19.44
CA TRP A 1165 29.52 9.37 -19.92
C TRP A 1165 28.40 10.34 -20.27
N ARG A 1166 27.67 10.07 -21.35
CA ARG A 1166 26.53 10.88 -21.80
C ARG A 1166 25.33 10.01 -22.09
N GLY A 1167 24.17 10.43 -21.60
CA GLY A 1167 22.96 9.63 -21.64
C GLY A 1167 23.00 8.46 -20.66
N LYS A 1168 21.83 7.97 -20.29
CA LYS A 1168 21.71 6.97 -19.24
C LYS A 1168 22.19 5.56 -19.61
N TRP A 1169 22.27 5.20 -20.89
CA TRP A 1169 22.75 3.88 -21.30
C TRP A 1169 24.25 3.92 -21.64
N GLN A 1170 25.04 3.07 -21.00
CA GLN A 1170 26.45 2.83 -21.33
C GLN A 1170 26.69 1.34 -21.54
N HIS A 1171 27.62 0.98 -22.43
CA HIS A 1171 28.00 -0.42 -22.68
C HIS A 1171 29.35 -0.74 -22.03
N ILE A 1172 29.46 -1.90 -21.39
CA ILE A 1172 30.69 -2.36 -20.70
C ILE A 1172 31.01 -3.83 -21.01
N ARG A 1173 32.31 -4.14 -20.98
CA ARG A 1173 32.88 -5.49 -21.14
C ARG A 1173 33.87 -5.77 -20.00
N LEU A 1174 33.81 -6.96 -19.41
CA LEU A 1174 34.71 -7.38 -18.32
C LEU A 1174 35.31 -8.77 -18.58
N GLU A 1175 36.64 -8.82 -18.68
CA GLU A 1175 37.45 -10.04 -18.90
C GLU A 1175 37.76 -10.76 -17.56
N PRO A 1176 38.00 -12.08 -17.52
CA PRO A 1176 38.30 -12.82 -16.29
C PRO A 1176 39.54 -12.31 -15.52
N GLU A 1177 40.57 -11.81 -16.23
CA GLU A 1177 41.78 -11.23 -15.64
C GLU A 1177 41.52 -9.89 -14.95
N HIS A 1178 40.45 -9.19 -15.37
CA HIS A 1178 40.03 -7.87 -14.88
C HIS A 1178 38.52 -7.88 -14.61
N PRO A 1179 38.01 -8.73 -13.70
CA PRO A 1179 36.60 -9.10 -13.64
C PRO A 1179 35.73 -8.07 -12.91
N PHE A 1180 36.25 -6.89 -12.62
CA PHE A 1180 35.52 -5.79 -11.99
C PHE A 1180 36.02 -4.42 -12.47
N ALA A 1181 35.10 -3.46 -12.48
CA ALA A 1181 35.39 -2.05 -12.67
C ALA A 1181 34.69 -1.24 -11.58
N ILE A 1182 35.37 -0.20 -11.09
CA ILE A 1182 34.90 0.67 -10.00
C ILE A 1182 35.13 2.11 -10.45
N TRP A 1183 34.07 2.91 -10.49
CA TRP A 1183 34.13 4.32 -10.89
C TRP A 1183 33.64 5.22 -9.76
N ARG A 1184 34.39 6.27 -9.44
CA ARG A 1184 33.84 7.43 -8.72
C ARG A 1184 33.11 8.30 -9.74
N VAL A 1185 31.87 8.66 -9.45
CA VAL A 1185 30.98 9.36 -10.38
C VAL A 1185 30.39 10.62 -9.77
N ARG A 1186 30.22 11.65 -10.60
CA ARG A 1186 29.49 12.89 -10.31
C ARG A 1186 28.91 13.48 -11.60
N PRO A 1187 27.96 14.42 -11.53
CA PRO A 1187 27.63 15.29 -12.68
C PRO A 1187 28.89 15.86 -13.33
N ALA A 1188 28.90 15.93 -14.66
CA ALA A 1188 29.94 16.62 -15.41
C ALA A 1188 29.88 18.14 -15.14
N LEU A 1189 31.02 18.83 -15.20
CA LEU A 1189 31.04 20.30 -15.21
C LEU A 1189 30.83 20.80 -16.65
N PRO A 1190 30.24 21.99 -16.89
CA PRO A 1190 30.05 22.53 -18.24
C PRO A 1190 31.36 22.67 -19.05
N SER A 1191 32.50 22.81 -18.39
CA SER A 1191 33.84 22.80 -19.00
C SER A 1191 34.34 21.40 -19.41
N GLU A 1192 33.75 20.35 -18.87
CA GLU A 1192 34.01 18.94 -19.22
C GLU A 1192 32.99 18.41 -20.26
N GLU A 1193 31.87 19.12 -20.43
CA GLU A 1193 30.84 18.79 -21.43
C GLU A 1193 31.17 19.26 -22.85
N GLN A 1194 32.28 19.96 -23.08
CA GLN A 1194 32.76 20.27 -24.43
C GLN A 1194 33.72 19.18 -24.94
N PRO A 1195 33.56 18.66 -26.17
CA PRO A 1195 34.55 17.77 -26.77
C PRO A 1195 35.84 18.56 -27.08
N SER A 1196 36.99 17.90 -26.87
CA SER A 1196 38.33 18.39 -27.23
C SER A 1196 38.67 18.11 -28.69
#